data_AF-A0A1C0VYP5-F1
#
_entry.id   AF-A0A1C0VYP5-F1
#
_cell.length_a   1.000
_cell.length_b   1.000
_cell.length_c   1.000
_cell.angle_alpha   90.00
_cell.angle_beta   90.00
_cell.angle_gamma   90.00
#
_symmetry.space_group_name_H-M   'P 1'
#
loop_
_entity.id
_entity.type
_entity.pdbx_description
1 polymer ?
#
loop_
_entity_poly.entity_id
_entity_poly.type
_entity_poly.pdbx_seq_one_letter_code
_entity_poly.pdbx_strand_id
1 'polypeptide(L)'
;MVALEGRLTACIVCTDGDGVRQEAWVNVLLDSNFFEPIYVVYSDSTLRQYTLADRTGEEGTLDALTKVKVAFVHSSDAELAFELKINEIADKIFQFNSPGNSPRDGLGLLILRKTKSQFKINVSEIEAAIPYIKGQTNESPSLCRRSENICEWHSLIDEAEVTSKKERQDDLKHLHLLVKNQPPSQKSDCADAYKQVYHFLGSPKPILYILDDYNNYIECKQSVYYPTKPIRKNLANYYHETKPEDPIGEFEKILKGFCLILNNLSLAFTIKAPPLKFEKSEPSYELICQTIPLKAIAQDASQIAAFIIDLEWLPLIDKQTDSANEKIDKQTDLDNQEKRNQWKKMGSMAIDILSEHYPEIPSFIFTGLKPSQASQEIQEALIHGAYWGFPKEKSHHYLPKDSNSYPQDISEKLNCITLEQHLTKAADRCYGSYQELPFPKQLNTDASPRIWQQLTKRLNIKSSLNECDRGQALKRLIAGLLPTAEEVEPLKILSGGKSQAQATFLVSPICQNDQLATRFIKIGPWLIIQKEYLSYQKVIQPRLNSYTASLIHKPILTKVDKEQLPWGALMYSLAGFPEGYQNLLSLNELFEQQMKTPKGGDFLLECVQNTLEKVLFPLYQSGISKPTQKQPIWCWLGDVLPSFYTGKLIPLTAIESLKFLDEDTASNDVFVIPSPTVEETREIGWEKALAKLNELNELIVKNPDQKVLLSGWKLLYIDVKETAEEANIILVHPLLGMRVYLTGDRTDICLRFGATWIRPGMLVNVLVCLDSKAQRQQNVYDNLSAFELPKSGKNTSKLDIVQLILKKFQKVNKLDKKWLHSPLEVFGNPFYDDKYITITGHAAPIHGDLNLNNILYPVSETCGWLIDFERVKEQGLIAFDLAKLEGEIWINHLLPYLQELAAISPEDIVSSCFQLLYFSLQSLDFSGDEVAFFKTKISSTESFSSMSETLLIPVANAFRVIKAIRIFGRLKCKLTMEEFRWGLAGYFFNAARLYFPPSREKSDNYSATFAFLASAWHLSAVLPYNEALKLKLDISPVANPITNVNNP
;
A
#
# COMPACT_ATOMS: atom_id res chain seq x y z
N MET A 1 61.57 38.39 -7.97
CA MET A 1 60.50 39.40 -7.92
C MET A 1 59.53 39.07 -9.05
N VAL A 2 58.48 38.31 -8.73
CA VAL A 2 57.38 38.02 -9.66
C VAL A 2 56.42 39.21 -9.59
N ALA A 3 56.03 39.73 -10.76
CA ALA A 3 55.24 40.95 -10.87
C ALA A 3 53.94 40.88 -10.04
N LEU A 4 53.67 41.96 -9.31
CA LEU A 4 52.44 42.23 -8.54
C LEU A 4 51.18 42.39 -9.43
N GLU A 5 51.31 42.27 -10.75
CA GLU A 5 50.21 42.41 -11.71
C GLU A 5 49.38 41.13 -11.74
N GLY A 6 48.33 41.07 -10.93
CA GLY A 6 47.32 40.00 -10.99
C GLY A 6 46.54 39.72 -9.73
N ARG A 7 46.88 40.37 -8.60
CA ARG A 7 46.14 40.25 -7.33
C ARG A 7 44.89 41.13 -7.31
N LEU A 8 43.85 40.65 -6.65
CA LEU A 8 42.54 41.27 -6.55
C LEU A 8 42.39 42.00 -5.21
N THR A 9 41.73 43.14 -5.23
CA THR A 9 41.41 43.88 -4.01
C THR A 9 40.12 43.33 -3.39
N ALA A 10 40.12 43.00 -2.10
CA ALA A 10 38.93 42.50 -1.39
C ALA A 10 38.51 43.43 -0.24
N CYS A 11 37.22 43.47 0.05
CA CYS A 11 36.66 44.11 1.24
C CYS A 11 35.85 43.08 2.05
N ILE A 12 35.95 43.10 3.36
CA ILE A 12 35.14 42.29 4.28
C ILE A 12 34.36 43.26 5.16
N VAL A 13 33.04 43.15 5.16
CA VAL A 13 32.15 43.89 6.07
C VAL A 13 31.52 42.88 7.01
N CYS A 14 32.00 42.85 8.25
CA CYS A 14 31.59 41.88 9.26
C CYS A 14 31.84 42.48 10.64
N THR A 15 30.78 42.78 11.39
CA THR A 15 30.84 43.49 12.67
C THR A 15 30.79 42.57 13.90
N ASP A 16 30.77 41.25 13.70
CA ASP A 16 30.75 40.26 14.78
C ASP A 16 31.85 40.55 15.81
N GLY A 17 31.45 40.84 17.06
CA GLY A 17 32.28 41.48 18.10
C GLY A 17 33.45 40.67 18.66
N ASP A 18 33.69 39.45 18.17
CA ASP A 18 34.70 38.54 18.70
C ASP A 18 36.01 38.52 17.88
N GLY A 19 36.09 39.21 16.73
CA GLY A 19 37.27 39.29 15.85
C GLY A 19 37.65 37.99 15.10
N VAL A 20 37.19 36.83 15.57
CA VAL A 20 37.55 35.50 15.07
C VAL A 20 37.16 35.28 13.60
N ARG A 21 36.03 35.81 13.15
CA ARG A 21 35.52 35.54 11.78
C ARG A 21 36.16 36.43 10.74
N GLN A 22 36.41 37.70 11.07
CA GLN A 22 37.13 38.64 10.22
C GLN A 22 38.56 38.12 9.99
N GLU A 23 39.23 37.69 11.05
CA GLU A 23 40.57 37.08 10.97
C GLU A 23 40.57 35.79 10.15
N ALA A 24 39.56 34.93 10.30
CA ALA A 24 39.44 33.72 9.49
C ALA A 24 39.32 34.05 7.99
N TRP A 25 38.52 35.05 7.63
CA TRP A 25 38.41 35.53 6.25
C TRP A 25 39.70 36.14 5.73
N VAL A 26 40.35 37.01 6.50
CA VAL A 26 41.64 37.61 6.14
C VAL A 26 42.69 36.54 5.89
N ASN A 27 42.81 35.56 6.81
CA ASN A 27 43.77 34.47 6.68
C ASN A 27 43.50 33.64 5.42
N VAL A 28 42.25 33.25 5.17
CA VAL A 28 41.90 32.44 4.00
C VAL A 28 42.14 33.20 2.68
N LEU A 29 41.82 34.49 2.63
CA LEU A 29 42.05 35.31 1.44
C LEU A 29 43.56 35.56 1.19
N LEU A 30 44.35 35.84 2.23
CA LEU A 30 45.81 35.99 2.12
C LEU A 30 46.48 34.67 1.73
N ASP A 31 46.08 33.56 2.36
CA ASP A 31 46.65 32.23 2.11
C ASP A 31 46.31 31.71 0.70
N SER A 32 45.24 32.22 0.07
CA SER A 32 44.95 31.95 -1.34
C SER A 32 45.95 32.58 -2.32
N ASN A 33 46.77 33.56 -1.88
CA ASN A 33 47.69 34.34 -2.73
C ASN A 33 47.02 35.15 -3.88
N PHE A 34 45.69 35.16 -3.99
CA PHE A 34 44.96 35.89 -5.02
C PHE A 34 44.55 37.31 -4.63
N PHE A 35 44.55 37.63 -3.33
CA PHE A 35 44.02 38.91 -2.82
C PHE A 35 45.09 39.75 -2.14
N GLU A 36 45.21 41.01 -2.55
CA GLU A 36 46.02 42.05 -1.91
C GLU A 36 45.72 43.43 -2.55
N PRO A 37 45.48 44.51 -1.79
CA PRO A 37 45.21 44.53 -0.35
C PRO A 37 43.80 44.01 0.02
N ILE A 38 43.62 43.60 1.28
CA ILE A 38 42.33 43.20 1.85
C ILE A 38 41.91 44.24 2.90
N TYR A 39 40.72 44.80 2.74
CA TYR A 39 40.16 45.77 3.68
C TYR A 39 39.13 45.10 4.59
N VAL A 40 39.15 45.39 5.88
CA VAL A 40 38.13 44.93 6.84
C VAL A 40 37.48 46.13 7.49
N VAL A 41 36.15 46.18 7.45
CA VAL A 41 35.33 47.17 8.15
C VAL A 41 34.83 46.57 9.46
N TYR A 42 35.16 47.21 10.58
CA TYR A 42 34.77 46.78 11.93
C TYR A 42 33.51 47.50 12.44
N SER A 43 32.95 46.98 13.55
CA SER A 43 31.71 47.47 14.18
C SER A 43 31.75 48.95 14.60
N ASP A 44 32.93 49.50 14.85
CA ASP A 44 33.17 50.90 15.20
C ASP A 44 33.39 51.80 13.97
N SER A 45 33.11 51.27 12.76
CA SER A 45 33.36 51.91 11.47
C SER A 45 34.83 52.21 11.18
N THR A 46 35.77 51.57 11.90
CA THR A 46 37.19 51.62 11.55
C THR A 46 37.50 50.70 10.36
N LEU A 47 38.43 51.12 9.52
CA LEU A 47 38.93 50.36 8.38
C LEU A 47 40.35 49.86 8.72
N ARG A 48 40.61 48.56 8.54
CA ARG A 48 41.97 48.02 8.58
C ARG A 48 42.37 47.42 7.25
N GLN A 49 43.59 47.70 6.83
CA GLN A 49 44.17 47.17 5.61
C GLN A 49 45.17 46.06 5.93
N TYR A 50 44.97 44.89 5.34
CA TYR A 50 45.83 43.73 5.46
C TYR A 50 46.59 43.49 4.15
N THR A 51 47.87 43.13 4.29
CA THR A 51 48.75 42.79 3.16
C THR A 51 49.50 41.49 3.47
N LEU A 52 50.20 40.92 2.49
CA LEU A 52 51.04 39.75 2.77
C LEU A 52 52.23 40.08 3.67
N ALA A 53 52.69 41.34 3.65
CA ALA A 53 53.78 41.84 4.49
C ALA A 53 53.31 42.22 5.91
N ASP A 54 52.04 42.62 6.06
CA ASP A 54 51.42 42.99 7.33
C ASP A 54 50.06 42.28 7.50
N ARG A 55 50.09 41.16 8.24
CA ARG A 55 48.91 40.39 8.64
C ARG A 55 48.25 40.91 9.91
N THR A 56 48.87 41.86 10.61
CA THR A 56 48.31 42.47 11.82
C THR A 56 47.35 43.62 11.52
N GLY A 57 47.48 44.18 10.32
CA GLY A 57 46.55 45.16 9.75
C GLY A 57 46.90 46.59 10.18
N GLU A 58 47.04 47.48 9.20
CA GLU A 58 47.27 48.91 9.43
C GLU A 58 45.93 49.65 9.48
N GLU A 59 45.76 50.56 10.44
CA GLU A 59 44.56 51.40 10.53
C GLU A 59 44.52 52.40 9.37
N GLY A 60 43.42 52.41 8.64
CA GLY A 60 43.16 53.28 7.50
C GLY A 60 41.92 54.14 7.68
N THR A 61 41.76 55.12 6.80
CA THR A 61 40.53 55.91 6.71
C THR A 61 39.58 55.30 5.68
N LEU A 62 38.27 55.40 5.93
CA LEU A 62 37.22 54.95 5.00
C LEU A 62 37.36 55.58 3.60
N ASP A 63 37.90 56.81 3.50
CA ASP A 63 38.19 57.50 2.24
C ASP A 63 39.19 56.75 1.33
N ALA A 64 39.99 55.83 1.90
CA ALA A 64 40.92 55.00 1.12
C ALA A 64 40.20 53.90 0.30
N LEU A 65 38.95 53.56 0.65
CA LEU A 65 38.16 52.50 0.03
C LEU A 65 37.47 53.00 -1.25
N THR A 66 38.24 53.23 -2.31
CA THR A 66 37.73 53.84 -3.56
C THR A 66 37.20 52.85 -4.59
N LYS A 67 37.84 51.69 -4.77
CA LYS A 67 37.35 50.61 -5.63
C LYS A 67 37.91 49.24 -5.22
N VAL A 68 37.04 48.24 -5.08
CA VAL A 68 37.44 46.86 -4.76
C VAL A 68 36.92 45.88 -5.80
N LYS A 69 37.63 44.77 -6.01
CA LYS A 69 37.22 43.75 -6.99
C LYS A 69 36.12 42.85 -6.42
N VAL A 70 36.14 42.61 -5.12
CA VAL A 70 35.14 41.80 -4.45
C VAL A 70 34.88 42.32 -3.05
N ALA A 71 33.63 42.26 -2.60
CA ALA A 71 33.26 42.45 -1.20
C ALA A 71 32.62 41.18 -0.63
N PHE A 72 32.93 40.86 0.61
CA PHE A 72 32.33 39.79 1.41
C PHE A 72 31.57 40.42 2.58
N VAL A 73 30.25 40.39 2.53
CA VAL A 73 29.38 41.12 3.47
C VAL A 73 28.62 40.12 4.34
N HIS A 74 28.74 40.24 5.65
CA HIS A 74 27.91 39.47 6.56
C HIS A 74 26.47 40.03 6.55
N SER A 75 25.46 39.16 6.57
CA SER A 75 24.07 39.58 6.35
C SER A 75 23.47 40.45 7.45
N SER A 76 23.97 40.39 8.68
CA SER A 76 23.58 41.36 9.72
C SER A 76 24.11 42.77 9.44
N ASP A 77 25.14 42.89 8.60
CA ASP A 77 25.86 44.14 8.32
C ASP A 77 25.54 44.69 6.93
N ALA A 78 24.46 44.21 6.34
CA ALA A 78 23.98 44.67 5.03
C ALA A 78 23.65 46.16 5.02
N GLU A 79 23.06 46.68 6.10
CA GLU A 79 22.76 48.12 6.26
C GLU A 79 24.06 48.94 6.31
N LEU A 80 25.06 48.51 7.08
CA LEU A 80 26.39 49.13 7.12
C LEU A 80 27.05 49.11 5.74
N ALA A 81 27.00 48.00 5.02
CA ALA A 81 27.53 47.91 3.67
C ALA A 81 26.83 48.87 2.69
N PHE A 82 25.53 49.12 2.88
CA PHE A 82 24.77 50.09 2.09
C PHE A 82 25.14 51.55 2.45
N GLU A 83 25.26 51.85 3.74
CA GLU A 83 25.71 53.17 4.23
C GLU A 83 27.12 53.52 3.72
N LEU A 84 28.00 52.51 3.66
CA LEU A 84 29.35 52.63 3.13
C LEU A 84 29.43 52.55 1.60
N LYS A 85 28.29 52.47 0.91
CA LYS A 85 28.20 52.40 -0.56
C LYS A 85 29.05 51.28 -1.18
N ILE A 86 29.17 50.14 -0.50
CA ILE A 86 29.96 48.99 -0.96
C ILE A 86 29.47 48.50 -2.34
N ASN A 87 28.17 48.60 -2.59
CA ASN A 87 27.52 48.31 -3.88
C ASN A 87 27.96 49.22 -5.04
N GLU A 88 28.47 50.42 -4.76
CA GLU A 88 28.97 51.35 -5.78
C GLU A 88 30.46 51.12 -6.07
N ILE A 89 31.22 50.57 -5.12
CA ILE A 89 32.68 50.45 -5.20
C ILE A 89 33.20 49.02 -5.45
N ALA A 90 32.37 47.99 -5.21
CA ALA A 90 32.73 46.59 -5.42
C ALA A 90 32.22 46.06 -6.76
N ASP A 91 33.11 45.47 -7.58
CA ASP A 91 32.69 44.86 -8.87
C ASP A 91 31.83 43.59 -8.66
N LYS A 92 32.05 42.87 -7.55
CA LYS A 92 31.28 41.68 -7.13
C LYS A 92 31.05 41.73 -5.63
N ILE A 93 29.87 41.30 -5.19
CA ILE A 93 29.53 41.18 -3.77
C ILE A 93 29.11 39.75 -3.49
N PHE A 94 29.69 39.17 -2.46
CA PHE A 94 29.25 37.93 -1.85
C PHE A 94 28.72 38.20 -0.45
N GLN A 95 27.58 37.62 -0.12
CA GLN A 95 26.94 37.80 1.18
C GLN A 95 26.91 36.48 1.96
N PHE A 96 27.25 36.48 3.25
CA PHE A 96 27.28 35.27 4.09
C PHE A 96 26.54 35.45 5.42
N ASN A 97 26.10 34.37 6.06
CA ASN A 97 25.26 34.41 7.27
C ASN A 97 25.87 33.70 8.48
N SER A 98 25.43 34.12 9.67
CA SER A 98 25.55 33.37 10.93
C SER A 98 24.56 32.19 11.00
N PRO A 99 24.83 31.17 11.82
CA PRO A 99 23.88 30.09 12.05
C PRO A 99 22.53 30.60 12.57
N GLY A 100 21.43 30.19 11.93
CA GLY A 100 20.07 30.47 12.38
C GLY A 100 19.37 31.70 11.80
N ASN A 101 20.03 32.49 10.94
CA ASN A 101 19.41 33.66 10.30
C ASN A 101 19.15 33.43 8.80
N SER A 102 17.92 33.66 8.35
CA SER A 102 17.56 33.69 6.93
C SER A 102 18.29 34.82 6.21
N PRO A 103 18.81 34.61 4.99
CA PRO A 103 19.43 35.69 4.22
C PRO A 103 18.39 36.79 3.94
N ARG A 104 18.77 38.05 4.16
CA ARG A 104 18.03 39.21 3.66
C ARG A 104 18.39 39.38 2.18
N ASP A 105 17.38 39.49 1.31
CA ASP A 105 17.60 39.83 -0.10
C ASP A 105 18.25 41.22 -0.22
N GLY A 106 19.26 41.39 -1.09
CA GLY A 106 19.50 42.71 -1.68
C GLY A 106 20.92 43.18 -2.02
N LEU A 107 22.01 42.54 -1.62
CA LEU A 107 23.37 43.12 -1.80
C LEU A 107 24.33 42.36 -2.73
N GLY A 108 24.19 41.03 -2.91
CA GLY A 108 25.14 40.26 -3.73
C GLY A 108 24.80 38.77 -3.84
N LEU A 109 25.74 37.99 -4.37
CA LEU A 109 25.62 36.53 -4.43
C LEU A 109 25.70 35.91 -3.04
N LEU A 110 24.71 35.11 -2.67
CA LEU A 110 24.69 34.44 -1.37
C LEU A 110 25.71 33.30 -1.32
N ILE A 111 26.55 33.29 -0.29
CA ILE A 111 27.37 32.15 0.13
C ILE A 111 26.49 31.27 1.01
N LEU A 112 26.11 30.10 0.49
CA LEU A 112 25.10 29.25 1.10
C LEU A 112 25.77 28.06 1.80
N ARG A 113 25.70 28.02 3.14
CA ARG A 113 26.29 26.95 3.97
C ARG A 113 25.33 26.41 5.02
N LYS A 114 25.40 25.10 5.28
CA LYS A 114 24.71 24.44 6.41
C LYS A 114 25.58 24.65 7.66
N THR A 115 25.28 25.66 8.47
CA THR A 115 26.14 26.07 9.58
C THR A 115 25.90 25.22 10.84
N LYS A 116 26.89 24.43 11.25
CA LYS A 116 27.17 24.19 12.69
C LYS A 116 27.92 25.42 13.25
N SER A 117 28.19 25.47 14.55
CA SER A 117 28.86 26.56 15.30
C SER A 117 30.27 26.98 14.83
N GLN A 118 30.77 26.46 13.71
CA GLN A 118 32.08 26.80 13.14
C GLN A 118 31.91 27.07 11.64
N PHE A 119 31.76 28.34 11.26
CA PHE A 119 31.85 28.77 9.87
C PHE A 119 33.32 28.69 9.42
N LYS A 120 33.65 27.80 8.49
CA LYS A 120 35.02 27.63 7.96
C LYS A 120 34.99 27.61 6.43
N ILE A 121 35.52 28.66 5.82
CA ILE A 121 35.80 28.71 4.37
C ILE A 121 37.25 28.29 4.16
N ASN A 122 37.51 27.49 3.13
CA ASN A 122 38.84 27.01 2.82
C ASN A 122 39.40 27.68 1.56
N VAL A 123 40.74 27.70 1.42
CA VAL A 123 41.44 28.30 0.29
C VAL A 123 40.95 27.77 -1.06
N SER A 124 40.71 26.46 -1.18
CA SER A 124 40.22 25.82 -2.42
C SER A 124 38.88 26.38 -2.92
N GLU A 125 38.05 26.89 -2.02
CA GLU A 125 36.74 27.43 -2.36
C GLU A 125 36.85 28.86 -2.87
N ILE A 126 37.77 29.63 -2.29
CA ILE A 126 38.16 30.93 -2.80
C ILE A 126 38.80 30.81 -4.19
N GLU A 127 39.68 29.83 -4.38
CA GLU A 127 40.30 29.53 -5.68
C GLU A 127 39.25 29.24 -6.76
N ALA A 128 38.22 28.46 -6.42
CA ALA A 128 37.12 28.16 -7.33
C ALA A 128 36.26 29.40 -7.67
N ALA A 129 36.28 30.44 -6.83
CA ALA A 129 35.56 31.69 -7.06
C ALA A 129 36.30 32.65 -8.00
N ILE A 130 37.63 32.52 -8.13
CA ILE A 130 38.48 33.46 -8.87
C ILE A 130 38.05 33.65 -10.33
N PRO A 131 37.73 32.59 -11.11
CA PRO A 131 37.30 32.77 -12.50
C PRO A 131 36.05 33.65 -12.61
N TYR A 132 35.11 33.51 -11.66
CA TYR A 132 33.90 34.33 -11.61
C TYR A 132 34.21 35.78 -11.21
N ILE A 133 35.06 35.97 -10.20
CA ILE A 133 35.48 37.31 -9.74
C ILE A 133 36.22 38.07 -10.85
N LYS A 134 37.02 37.37 -11.66
CA LYS A 134 37.73 37.94 -12.83
C LYS A 134 36.83 38.13 -14.06
N GLY A 135 35.57 37.72 -14.01
CA GLY A 135 34.65 37.76 -15.17
C GLY A 135 35.03 36.78 -16.29
N GLN A 136 35.83 35.75 -15.99
CA GLN A 136 36.22 34.70 -16.93
C GLN A 136 35.12 33.64 -17.10
N THR A 137 34.19 33.56 -16.15
CA THR A 137 32.97 32.77 -16.25
C THR A 137 31.79 33.58 -15.70
N ASN A 138 30.62 33.38 -16.29
CA ASN A 138 29.35 33.89 -15.76
C ASN A 138 28.68 32.89 -14.81
N GLU A 139 29.23 31.66 -14.68
CA GLU A 139 28.70 30.67 -13.76
C GLU A 139 29.01 31.03 -12.31
N SER A 140 27.98 31.07 -11.46
CA SER A 140 28.13 31.29 -10.03
C SER A 140 29.10 30.27 -9.40
N PRO A 141 30.02 30.72 -8.52
CA PRO A 141 30.97 29.84 -7.83
C PRO A 141 30.29 28.72 -7.06
N SER A 142 30.98 27.59 -6.88
CA SER A 142 30.47 26.43 -6.13
C SER A 142 30.11 26.77 -4.68
N LEU A 143 30.77 27.75 -4.06
CA LEU A 143 30.44 28.23 -2.72
C LEU A 143 29.10 29.02 -2.64
N CYS A 144 28.54 29.41 -3.78
CA CYS A 144 27.29 30.16 -3.91
C CYS A 144 26.13 29.32 -4.41
N ARG A 145 26.41 28.11 -4.92
CA ARG A 145 25.37 27.14 -5.22
C ARG A 145 24.86 26.62 -3.88
N ARG A 146 23.55 26.69 -3.62
CA ARG A 146 22.95 25.93 -2.52
C ARG A 146 23.37 24.46 -2.78
N SER A 147 23.37 23.62 -1.76
CA SER A 147 22.98 22.22 -2.03
C SER A 147 21.51 22.28 -2.49
N GLU A 148 21.29 22.78 -3.72
CA GLU A 148 20.01 23.12 -4.33
C GLU A 148 19.31 21.80 -4.55
N ASN A 149 18.15 21.66 -3.90
CA ASN A 149 17.03 20.77 -4.22
C ASN A 149 16.39 20.14 -2.98
N ILE A 150 16.84 20.41 -1.74
CA ILE A 150 16.15 19.88 -0.53
C ILE A 150 15.61 21.01 0.35
N CYS A 151 16.39 22.08 0.60
CA CYS A 151 16.00 23.11 1.57
C CYS A 151 14.83 24.02 1.12
N GLU A 152 14.66 24.28 -0.19
CA GLU A 152 13.53 25.10 -0.69
C GLU A 152 12.18 24.41 -0.47
N TRP A 153 12.14 23.09 -0.56
CA TRP A 153 10.91 22.30 -0.41
C TRP A 153 10.41 22.28 1.03
N HIS A 154 11.33 22.10 1.98
CA HIS A 154 11.02 22.09 3.40
C HIS A 154 10.56 23.47 3.86
N SER A 155 11.22 24.55 3.42
CA SER A 155 10.77 25.91 3.76
C SER A 155 9.38 26.21 3.19
N LEU A 156 9.08 25.81 1.94
CA LEU A 156 7.75 26.04 1.34
C LEU A 156 6.63 25.31 2.08
N ILE A 157 6.87 24.12 2.59
CA ILE A 157 5.87 23.32 3.31
C ILE A 157 5.71 23.81 4.76
N ASP A 158 6.80 24.23 5.40
CA ASP A 158 6.78 24.76 6.77
C ASP A 158 6.21 26.18 6.85
N GLU A 159 6.34 26.98 5.78
CA GLU A 159 5.85 28.37 5.70
C GLU A 159 4.48 28.50 5.05
N ALA A 160 3.92 27.44 4.46
CA ALA A 160 2.60 27.47 3.83
C ALA A 160 1.50 27.70 4.89
N GLU A 161 1.02 28.94 4.99
CA GLU A 161 -0.17 29.27 5.77
C GLU A 161 -1.44 28.99 4.96
N VAL A 162 -1.85 27.71 4.89
CA VAL A 162 -3.03 27.32 4.12
C VAL A 162 -4.30 27.68 4.91
N THR A 163 -4.85 28.85 4.65
CA THR A 163 -6.09 29.34 5.30
C THR A 163 -7.30 29.29 4.37
N SER A 164 -7.07 29.10 3.07
CA SER A 164 -8.11 29.06 2.05
C SER A 164 -7.92 27.94 1.02
N LYS A 165 -9.01 27.55 0.34
CA LYS A 165 -9.00 26.58 -0.76
C LYS A 165 -8.12 27.03 -1.94
N LYS A 166 -8.02 28.35 -2.19
CA LYS A 166 -7.24 28.90 -3.30
C LYS A 166 -5.73 28.82 -3.04
N GLU A 167 -5.28 29.24 -1.85
CA GLU A 167 -3.88 29.13 -1.42
C GLU A 167 -3.41 27.68 -1.50
N ARG A 168 -4.21 26.75 -0.97
CA ARG A 168 -3.98 25.31 -1.08
C ARG A 168 -3.71 24.87 -2.53
N GLN A 169 -4.50 25.35 -3.48
CA GLN A 169 -4.33 25.00 -4.89
C GLN A 169 -3.07 25.61 -5.50
N ASP A 170 -2.68 26.80 -5.05
CA ASP A 170 -1.51 27.50 -5.57
C ASP A 170 -0.21 26.88 -5.01
N ASP A 171 -0.17 26.49 -3.74
CA ASP A 171 0.95 25.77 -3.13
C ASP A 171 1.18 24.40 -3.78
N LEU A 172 0.10 23.64 -4.01
CA LEU A 172 0.18 22.36 -4.72
C LEU A 172 0.75 22.56 -6.14
N LYS A 173 0.28 23.57 -6.89
CA LYS A 173 0.82 23.87 -8.24
C LYS A 173 2.30 24.20 -8.18
N HIS A 174 2.72 25.00 -7.20
CA HIS A 174 4.11 25.37 -7.02
C HIS A 174 4.99 24.14 -6.78
N LEU A 175 4.60 23.26 -5.84
CA LEU A 175 5.27 21.99 -5.58
C LEU A 175 5.36 21.12 -6.84
N HIS A 176 4.29 21.04 -7.63
CA HIS A 176 4.29 20.26 -8.87
C HIS A 176 5.21 20.83 -9.97
N LEU A 177 5.24 22.15 -10.15
CA LEU A 177 6.16 22.80 -11.08
C LEU A 177 7.61 22.49 -10.73
N LEU A 178 7.93 22.54 -9.44
CA LEU A 178 9.25 22.20 -8.95
C LEU A 178 9.60 20.73 -9.21
N VAL A 179 8.64 19.78 -9.12
CA VAL A 179 8.89 18.35 -9.42
C VAL A 179 9.13 18.13 -10.90
N LYS A 180 8.33 18.82 -11.73
CA LYS A 180 8.36 18.68 -13.20
C LYS A 180 9.67 19.18 -13.80
N ASN A 181 10.23 20.26 -13.26
CA ASN A 181 11.35 20.98 -13.87
C ASN A 181 12.74 20.38 -13.58
N GLN A 182 12.81 19.22 -12.92
CA GLN A 182 14.07 18.71 -12.40
C GLN A 182 14.66 17.53 -13.22
N PRO A 183 15.98 17.54 -13.47
CA PRO A 183 16.62 16.54 -14.33
C PRO A 183 16.67 15.15 -13.67
N PRO A 184 16.53 14.06 -14.46
CA PRO A 184 16.49 12.68 -13.95
C PRO A 184 17.69 12.28 -13.08
N SER A 185 18.88 12.81 -13.39
CA SER A 185 20.14 12.51 -12.68
C SER A 185 20.21 13.10 -11.27
N GLN A 186 19.39 14.08 -10.93
CA GLN A 186 19.34 14.70 -9.59
C GLN A 186 18.22 14.11 -8.71
N LYS A 187 17.39 13.23 -9.25
CA LYS A 187 16.29 12.57 -8.52
C LYS A 187 16.79 11.56 -7.48
N SER A 188 17.95 10.94 -7.67
CA SER A 188 18.56 9.98 -6.71
C SER A 188 19.01 10.64 -5.41
N ASP A 189 19.69 11.78 -5.53
CA ASP A 189 20.32 12.48 -4.40
C ASP A 189 19.29 13.19 -3.51
N CYS A 190 18.14 13.56 -4.09
CA CYS A 190 17.05 14.26 -3.41
C CYS A 190 15.84 13.38 -3.12
N ALA A 191 15.92 12.05 -3.33
CA ALA A 191 14.71 11.23 -3.42
C ALA A 191 13.82 11.22 -2.15
N ASP A 192 14.35 11.55 -0.97
CA ASP A 192 13.53 11.66 0.26
C ASP A 192 12.61 12.89 0.23
N ALA A 193 13.09 14.01 -0.29
CA ALA A 193 12.27 15.20 -0.54
C ALA A 193 11.30 14.96 -1.70
N TYR A 194 11.74 14.28 -2.77
CA TYR A 194 10.85 13.92 -3.88
C TYR A 194 9.71 12.99 -3.44
N LYS A 195 10.00 11.99 -2.62
CA LYS A 195 8.99 11.08 -2.09
C LYS A 195 7.91 11.85 -1.32
N GLN A 196 8.33 12.79 -0.46
CA GLN A 196 7.42 13.68 0.26
C GLN A 196 6.56 14.51 -0.72
N VAL A 197 7.14 15.03 -1.79
CA VAL A 197 6.39 15.80 -2.79
C VAL A 197 5.43 14.94 -3.62
N TYR A 198 5.84 13.73 -3.99
CA TYR A 198 4.96 12.75 -4.64
C TYR A 198 3.81 12.36 -3.71
N HIS A 199 4.05 12.35 -2.40
CA HIS A 199 3.00 12.08 -1.43
C HIS A 199 1.86 13.12 -1.49
N PHE A 200 2.21 14.41 -1.65
CA PHE A 200 1.23 15.50 -1.83
C PHE A 200 0.47 15.45 -3.16
N LEU A 201 1.01 14.82 -4.21
CA LEU A 201 0.59 15.03 -5.60
C LEU A 201 -0.18 13.87 -6.26
N GLY A 202 -0.84 13.00 -5.49
CA GLY A 202 -1.65 11.88 -6.03
C GLY A 202 -1.11 10.50 -5.69
N SER A 203 -0.60 10.36 -4.46
CA SER A 203 -0.21 9.09 -3.83
C SER A 203 -1.37 8.56 -2.94
N PRO A 204 -1.16 7.58 -2.03
CA PRO A 204 -2.15 7.27 -1.00
C PRO A 204 -2.57 8.55 -0.24
N LYS A 205 -3.87 8.69 0.05
CA LYS A 205 -4.40 9.80 0.87
C LYS A 205 -4.95 9.25 2.20
N PRO A 206 -4.07 8.73 3.07
CA PRO A 206 -4.47 7.98 4.25
C PRO A 206 -5.18 8.89 5.27
N ILE A 207 -5.91 8.27 6.19
CA ILE A 207 -6.66 8.98 7.22
C ILE A 207 -5.75 9.27 8.42
N LEU A 208 -5.79 10.49 8.93
CA LEU A 208 -5.28 10.80 10.26
C LEU A 208 -6.46 11.06 11.19
N TYR A 209 -6.50 10.32 12.30
CA TYR A 209 -7.43 10.61 13.38
C TYR A 209 -6.75 11.55 14.36
N ILE A 210 -7.33 12.73 14.56
CA ILE A 210 -6.83 13.73 15.50
C ILE A 210 -7.82 13.81 16.66
N LEU A 211 -7.39 13.32 17.83
CA LEU A 211 -8.19 13.25 19.04
C LEU A 211 -7.74 14.35 20.00
N ASP A 212 -8.42 15.48 19.91
CA ASP A 212 -8.14 16.70 20.67
C ASP A 212 -9.47 17.33 21.09
N ASP A 213 -9.56 17.88 22.30
CA ASP A 213 -10.80 18.45 22.80
C ASP A 213 -11.15 19.77 22.10
N TYR A 214 -10.19 20.43 21.44
CA TYR A 214 -10.42 21.56 20.54
C TYR A 214 -11.34 21.22 19.36
N ASN A 215 -11.47 19.93 19.01
CA ASN A 215 -12.40 19.47 17.97
C ASN A 215 -13.85 19.88 18.24
N ASN A 216 -14.21 20.15 19.50
CA ASN A 216 -15.54 20.62 19.89
C ASN A 216 -15.85 22.05 19.43
N TYR A 217 -14.84 22.83 19.05
CA TYR A 217 -14.96 24.27 18.75
C TYR A 217 -14.51 24.64 17.34
N ILE A 218 -14.33 23.65 16.46
CA ILE A 218 -13.99 23.86 15.06
C ILE A 218 -15.04 23.24 14.15
N GLU A 219 -15.12 23.72 12.91
CA GLU A 219 -15.96 23.17 11.86
C GLU A 219 -15.15 22.97 10.58
N CYS A 220 -15.48 21.94 9.81
CA CYS A 220 -14.88 21.69 8.50
C CYS A 220 -15.86 22.13 7.42
N LYS A 221 -15.44 23.07 6.56
CA LYS A 221 -16.21 23.54 5.40
C LYS A 221 -15.34 23.33 4.16
N GLN A 222 -15.82 22.53 3.20
CA GLN A 222 -15.10 22.24 1.96
C GLN A 222 -13.66 21.73 2.19
N SER A 223 -13.47 20.84 3.17
CA SER A 223 -12.16 20.30 3.55
C SER A 223 -11.16 21.32 4.11
N VAL A 224 -11.65 22.46 4.61
CA VAL A 224 -10.86 23.46 5.34
C VAL A 224 -11.48 23.67 6.72
N TYR A 225 -10.64 23.69 7.75
CA TYR A 225 -11.04 23.80 9.15
C TYR A 225 -11.02 25.26 9.61
N TYR A 226 -12.08 25.65 10.33
CA TYR A 226 -12.29 26.98 10.87
C TYR A 226 -12.75 26.93 12.33
N PRO A 227 -12.38 27.91 13.18
CA PRO A 227 -12.99 28.06 14.50
C PRO A 227 -14.49 28.38 14.39
N THR A 228 -15.31 27.75 15.23
CA THR A 228 -16.75 28.03 15.33
C THR A 228 -17.02 29.29 16.16
N LYS A 229 -18.04 30.08 15.76
CA LYS A 229 -18.47 31.30 16.49
C LYS A 229 -19.94 31.19 16.93
N PRO A 230 -20.33 31.77 18.10
CA PRO A 230 -19.52 32.56 19.03
C PRO A 230 -18.93 31.76 20.21
N ILE A 231 -17.64 32.00 20.50
CA ILE A 231 -16.95 31.50 21.70
C ILE A 231 -17.38 32.34 22.91
N ARG A 232 -17.84 31.67 23.99
CA ARG A 232 -18.27 32.38 25.22
C ARG A 232 -17.07 32.70 26.12
N LYS A 233 -17.11 33.84 26.84
CA LYS A 233 -16.02 34.29 27.73
C LYS A 233 -15.69 33.28 28.85
N ASN A 234 -16.70 32.64 29.42
CA ASN A 234 -16.53 31.61 30.45
C ASN A 234 -15.82 30.36 29.92
N LEU A 235 -16.15 29.93 28.70
CA LEU A 235 -15.45 28.86 28.00
C LEU A 235 -13.98 29.24 27.76
N ALA A 236 -13.72 30.44 27.24
CA ALA A 236 -12.35 30.89 26.99
C ALA A 236 -11.52 30.97 28.30
N ASN A 237 -12.13 31.44 29.39
CA ASN A 237 -11.50 31.43 30.72
C ASN A 237 -11.23 30.02 31.26
N TYR A 238 -12.00 29.02 30.84
CA TYR A 238 -11.81 27.64 31.31
C TYR A 238 -10.50 27.05 30.77
N TYR A 239 -10.12 27.39 29.54
CA TYR A 239 -8.89 26.91 28.95
C TYR A 239 -7.65 27.59 29.54
N HIS A 240 -7.71 28.86 29.96
CA HIS A 240 -6.52 29.50 30.53
C HIS A 240 -6.26 29.20 32.02
N GLU A 241 -4.99 28.98 32.37
CA GLU A 241 -4.54 28.89 33.77
C GLU A 241 -4.54 30.25 34.49
N THR A 242 -4.24 31.33 33.76
CA THR A 242 -4.32 32.72 34.24
C THR A 242 -5.46 33.42 33.51
N LYS A 243 -6.14 34.40 34.12
CA LYS A 243 -7.22 35.15 33.43
C LYS A 243 -6.59 36.23 32.53
N PRO A 244 -6.49 36.05 31.20
CA PRO A 244 -5.94 37.08 30.33
C PRO A 244 -6.90 38.28 30.23
N GLU A 245 -6.38 39.43 29.77
CA GLU A 245 -7.19 40.63 29.54
C GLU A 245 -8.22 40.42 28.42
N ASP A 246 -7.88 39.64 27.39
CA ASP A 246 -8.76 39.22 26.30
C ASP A 246 -8.81 37.68 26.17
N PRO A 247 -9.60 36.98 27.00
CA PRO A 247 -9.71 35.51 26.96
C PRO A 247 -10.23 35.00 25.62
N ILE A 248 -11.20 35.70 25.02
CA ILE A 248 -11.82 35.26 23.77
C ILE A 248 -10.80 35.37 22.64
N GLY A 249 -10.10 36.50 22.52
CA GLY A 249 -9.10 36.70 21.48
C GLY A 249 -7.92 35.74 21.59
N GLU A 250 -7.45 35.44 22.80
CA GLU A 250 -6.37 34.45 23.00
C GLU A 250 -6.81 33.03 22.66
N PHE A 251 -8.01 32.60 23.08
CA PHE A 251 -8.53 31.28 22.71
C PHE A 251 -8.83 31.17 21.21
N GLU A 252 -9.33 32.24 20.56
CA GLU A 252 -9.44 32.30 19.10
C GLU A 252 -8.08 32.14 18.40
N LYS A 253 -6.99 32.70 18.96
CA LYS A 253 -5.64 32.50 18.41
C LYS A 253 -5.17 31.05 18.53
N ILE A 254 -5.47 30.38 19.65
CA ILE A 254 -5.17 28.95 19.84
C ILE A 254 -5.91 28.12 18.80
N LEU A 255 -7.24 28.31 18.66
CA LEU A 255 -8.04 27.57 17.68
C LEU A 255 -7.61 27.83 16.24
N LYS A 256 -7.23 29.08 15.90
CA LYS A 256 -6.68 29.40 14.57
C LYS A 256 -5.37 28.64 14.30
N GLY A 257 -4.47 28.58 15.28
CA GLY A 257 -3.23 27.81 15.17
C GLY A 257 -3.50 26.31 15.00
N PHE A 258 -4.45 25.76 15.76
CA PHE A 258 -4.88 24.38 15.62
C PHE A 258 -5.47 24.09 14.22
N CYS A 259 -6.42 24.92 13.75
CA CYS A 259 -6.98 24.81 12.40
C CYS A 259 -5.90 24.89 11.31
N LEU A 260 -4.89 25.75 11.46
CA LEU A 260 -3.78 25.85 10.52
C LEU A 260 -3.01 24.53 10.42
N ILE A 261 -2.70 23.89 11.55
CA ILE A 261 -2.05 22.57 11.58
C ILE A 261 -2.92 21.53 10.85
N LEU A 262 -4.23 21.48 11.14
CA LEU A 262 -5.15 20.56 10.46
C LEU A 262 -5.18 20.79 8.93
N ASN A 263 -5.23 22.05 8.51
CA ASN A 263 -5.27 22.44 7.10
C ASN A 263 -3.96 22.06 6.38
N ASN A 264 -2.81 22.28 7.02
CA ASN A 264 -1.51 21.90 6.47
C ASN A 264 -1.35 20.38 6.37
N LEU A 265 -1.72 19.62 7.41
CA LEU A 265 -1.74 18.16 7.35
C LEU A 265 -2.71 17.65 6.27
N SER A 266 -3.82 18.35 6.05
CA SER A 266 -4.82 17.95 5.05
C SER A 266 -4.28 17.95 3.61
N LEU A 267 -3.13 18.57 3.35
CA LEU A 267 -2.45 18.53 2.05
C LEU A 267 -2.06 17.10 1.64
N ALA A 268 -1.56 16.30 2.58
CA ALA A 268 -1.16 14.90 2.36
C ALA A 268 -2.18 13.88 2.90
N PHE A 269 -2.98 14.27 3.89
CA PHE A 269 -3.81 13.34 4.65
C PHE A 269 -5.30 13.69 4.57
N THR A 270 -6.15 12.68 4.72
CA THR A 270 -7.57 12.89 5.04
C THR A 270 -7.71 13.05 6.54
N ILE A 271 -8.00 14.26 7.02
CA ILE A 271 -8.10 14.51 8.45
C ILE A 271 -9.50 14.15 8.96
N LYS A 272 -9.57 13.31 9.99
CA LYS A 272 -10.77 13.06 10.80
C LYS A 272 -10.54 13.58 12.22
N ALA A 273 -11.20 14.69 12.54
CA ALA A 273 -11.13 15.36 13.84
C ALA A 273 -12.51 15.28 14.53
N PRO A 274 -12.91 14.10 15.07
CA PRO A 274 -14.22 13.94 15.69
C PRO A 274 -14.33 14.77 16.99
N PRO A 275 -15.50 15.38 17.27
CA PRO A 275 -15.71 16.08 18.53
C PRO A 275 -15.71 15.08 19.69
N LEU A 276 -14.94 15.38 20.75
CA LEU A 276 -14.85 14.57 21.95
C LEU A 276 -15.89 15.05 22.97
N LYS A 277 -17.05 14.39 22.99
CA LYS A 277 -18.15 14.73 23.92
C LYS A 277 -18.14 13.77 25.10
N PHE A 278 -18.12 14.31 26.31
CA PHE A 278 -18.03 13.54 27.54
C PHE A 278 -19.34 13.63 28.33
N GLU A 279 -19.80 12.49 28.85
CA GLU A 279 -20.88 12.47 29.83
C GLU A 279 -20.39 12.97 31.20
N LYS A 280 -21.31 13.23 32.14
CA LYS A 280 -21.01 13.80 33.47
C LYS A 280 -20.37 12.76 34.42
N SER A 281 -19.34 12.06 33.96
CA SER A 281 -18.65 10.96 34.63
C SER A 281 -17.17 11.29 34.86
N GLU A 282 -16.54 10.60 35.80
CA GLU A 282 -15.10 10.71 36.06
C GLU A 282 -14.27 10.08 34.92
N PRO A 283 -13.01 10.52 34.72
CA PRO A 283 -12.07 9.90 33.78
C PRO A 283 -11.96 8.39 33.98
N SER A 284 -12.23 7.60 32.94
CA SER A 284 -12.16 6.14 32.98
C SER A 284 -11.94 5.54 31.58
N TYR A 285 -11.43 4.31 31.52
CA TYR A 285 -11.30 3.56 30.26
C TYR A 285 -12.66 3.37 29.58
N GLU A 286 -13.72 3.14 30.36
CA GLU A 286 -15.09 3.00 29.85
C GLU A 286 -15.57 4.29 29.16
N LEU A 287 -15.34 5.45 29.78
CA LEU A 287 -15.71 6.74 29.20
C LEU A 287 -14.96 7.01 27.89
N ILE A 288 -13.69 6.63 27.79
CA ILE A 288 -12.91 6.78 26.56
C ILE A 288 -13.47 5.89 25.45
N CYS A 289 -13.79 4.63 25.76
CA CYS A 289 -14.42 3.71 24.81
C CYS A 289 -15.78 4.21 24.30
N GLN A 290 -16.52 4.97 25.11
CA GLN A 290 -17.77 5.62 24.72
C GLN A 290 -17.56 6.91 23.90
N THR A 291 -16.48 7.64 24.18
CA THR A 291 -16.19 8.95 23.57
C THR A 291 -15.51 8.82 22.21
N ILE A 292 -14.51 7.92 22.09
CA ILE A 292 -13.78 7.69 20.85
C ILE A 292 -14.70 6.92 19.87
N PRO A 293 -14.75 7.29 18.58
CA PRO A 293 -15.63 6.64 17.61
C PRO A 293 -15.06 5.29 17.14
N LEU A 294 -14.88 4.32 18.05
CA LEU A 294 -14.28 3.01 17.78
C LEU A 294 -14.95 2.27 16.61
N LYS A 295 -16.27 2.42 16.44
CA LYS A 295 -17.00 1.83 15.31
C LYS A 295 -16.57 2.43 13.96
N ALA A 296 -16.35 3.75 13.89
CA ALA A 296 -15.87 4.41 12.68
C ALA A 296 -14.40 4.07 12.43
N ILE A 297 -13.58 4.05 13.49
CA ILE A 297 -12.16 3.64 13.42
C ILE A 297 -12.05 2.21 12.87
N ALA A 298 -12.90 1.28 13.35
CA ALA A 298 -12.92 -0.09 12.84
C ALA A 298 -13.25 -0.18 11.34
N GLN A 299 -14.16 0.66 10.85
CA GLN A 299 -14.51 0.76 9.43
C GLN A 299 -13.37 1.33 8.58
N ASP A 300 -12.65 2.30 9.14
CA ASP A 300 -11.54 2.98 8.48
C ASP A 300 -10.19 2.31 8.67
N ALA A 301 -10.07 1.28 9.52
CA ALA A 301 -8.79 0.79 10.04
C ALA A 301 -7.73 0.49 8.97
N SER A 302 -8.13 0.01 7.79
CA SER A 302 -7.20 -0.24 6.67
C SER A 302 -6.63 1.02 6.02
N GLN A 303 -7.15 2.21 6.36
CA GLN A 303 -6.84 3.50 5.75
C GLN A 303 -6.09 4.47 6.69
N ILE A 304 -6.07 4.20 8.01
CA ILE A 304 -5.60 5.16 9.01
C ILE A 304 -4.06 5.18 9.12
N ALA A 305 -3.36 6.21 8.67
CA ALA A 305 -1.91 6.28 8.85
C ALA A 305 -1.50 6.28 10.34
N ALA A 306 -2.14 7.12 11.16
CA ALA A 306 -1.83 7.25 12.58
C ALA A 306 -3.00 7.85 13.39
N PHE A 307 -2.90 7.70 14.70
CA PHE A 307 -3.64 8.48 15.68
C PHE A 307 -2.75 9.60 16.22
N ILE A 308 -3.21 10.85 16.17
CA ILE A 308 -2.59 11.99 16.83
C ILE A 308 -3.45 12.33 18.04
N ILE A 309 -2.90 12.20 19.23
CA ILE A 309 -3.67 12.22 20.47
C ILE A 309 -3.15 13.32 21.36
N ASP A 310 -4.04 14.24 21.72
CA ASP A 310 -3.75 15.24 22.73
C ASP A 310 -3.59 14.60 24.12
N LEU A 311 -2.58 15.00 24.89
CA LEU A 311 -2.45 14.57 26.27
C LEU A 311 -3.31 15.41 27.24
N GLU A 312 -3.73 16.60 26.81
CA GLU A 312 -4.29 17.64 27.70
C GLU A 312 -5.80 17.80 27.54
N TRP A 313 -6.56 16.71 27.62
CA TRP A 313 -8.01 16.80 27.45
C TRP A 313 -8.63 17.61 28.59
N LEU A 314 -9.30 18.71 28.26
CA LEU A 314 -10.07 19.53 29.20
C LEU A 314 -11.52 19.64 28.74
N PRO A 315 -12.32 18.56 28.86
CA PRO A 315 -13.69 18.63 28.38
C PRO A 315 -14.58 19.49 29.26
N LEU A 316 -15.47 20.26 28.61
CA LEU A 316 -16.47 21.04 29.30
C LEU A 316 -17.65 20.13 29.70
N ILE A 317 -17.76 19.81 30.99
CA ILE A 317 -18.88 19.01 31.51
C ILE A 317 -20.10 19.91 31.71
N ASP A 318 -21.23 19.54 31.10
CA ASP A 318 -22.43 20.36 30.82
C ASP A 318 -23.25 20.84 32.06
N LYS A 319 -22.61 21.40 33.09
CA LYS A 319 -23.25 22.06 34.27
C LYS A 319 -22.56 23.38 34.65
N GLN A 320 -22.24 24.22 33.67
CA GLN A 320 -22.07 25.66 33.92
C GLN A 320 -22.92 26.47 32.94
N THR A 321 -24.19 26.13 32.87
CA THR A 321 -25.23 27.05 32.42
C THR A 321 -25.73 27.84 33.63
N ASP A 322 -25.55 29.16 33.53
CA ASP A 322 -26.47 30.19 34.04
C ASP A 322 -26.18 30.91 35.38
N SER A 323 -24.93 31.07 35.82
CA SER A 323 -24.59 32.15 36.77
C SER A 323 -23.46 33.04 36.26
N ALA A 324 -23.82 33.98 35.36
CA ALA A 324 -22.92 35.02 34.85
C ALA A 324 -22.41 36.01 35.93
N ASN A 325 -22.76 35.82 37.21
CA ASN A 325 -22.53 36.79 38.29
C ASN A 325 -22.04 36.20 39.63
N GLU A 326 -21.69 34.91 39.73
CA GLU A 326 -21.10 34.40 40.97
C GLU A 326 -19.60 34.72 41.02
N LYS A 327 -19.21 35.51 42.03
CA LYS A 327 -17.82 35.64 42.47
C LYS A 327 -17.29 34.24 42.69
N ILE A 328 -16.46 33.75 41.77
CA ILE A 328 -15.72 32.51 41.93
C ILE A 328 -14.82 32.70 43.16
N ASP A 329 -15.16 32.05 44.26
CA ASP A 329 -14.39 32.10 45.49
C ASP A 329 -13.11 31.27 45.31
N LYS A 330 -12.02 31.58 46.04
CA LYS A 330 -10.71 30.90 45.87
C LYS A 330 -10.76 29.37 46.02
N GLN A 331 -11.74 28.86 46.77
CA GLN A 331 -11.97 27.43 46.97
C GLN A 331 -12.47 26.73 45.69
N THR A 332 -13.33 27.38 44.91
CA THR A 332 -13.83 26.89 43.62
C THR A 332 -12.74 26.81 42.54
N ASP A 333 -11.75 27.71 42.58
CA ASP A 333 -10.59 27.66 41.68
C ASP A 333 -9.66 26.46 42.00
N LEU A 334 -9.47 26.14 43.29
CA LEU A 334 -8.71 24.96 43.74
C LEU A 334 -9.41 23.64 43.36
N ASP A 335 -10.71 23.52 43.61
CA ASP A 335 -11.50 22.33 43.22
C ASP A 335 -11.54 22.13 41.69
N ASN A 336 -11.55 23.23 40.92
CA ASN A 336 -11.47 23.17 39.46
C ASN A 336 -10.06 22.75 39.00
N GLN A 337 -9.00 23.15 39.68
CA GLN A 337 -7.63 22.78 39.34
C GLN A 337 -7.35 21.30 39.61
N GLU A 338 -7.87 20.76 40.73
CA GLU A 338 -7.79 19.33 41.06
C GLU A 338 -8.58 18.48 40.06
N LYS A 339 -9.79 18.91 39.67
CA LYS A 339 -10.57 18.26 38.60
C LYS A 339 -9.86 18.31 37.25
N ARG A 340 -9.30 19.46 36.83
CA ARG A 340 -8.54 19.58 35.57
C ARG A 340 -7.36 18.61 35.51
N ASN A 341 -6.67 18.41 36.64
CA ASN A 341 -5.56 17.45 36.70
C ASN A 341 -5.99 15.99 36.54
N GLN A 342 -7.23 15.62 36.88
CA GLN A 342 -7.73 14.26 36.68
C GLN A 342 -7.95 13.92 35.19
N TRP A 343 -8.31 14.90 34.36
CA TRP A 343 -8.55 14.70 32.92
C TRP A 343 -7.28 14.59 32.07
N LYS A 344 -6.14 15.06 32.57
CA LYS A 344 -4.83 14.97 31.89
C LYS A 344 -4.35 13.53 31.61
N LYS A 345 -4.92 12.52 32.28
CA LYS A 345 -4.59 11.11 32.02
C LYS A 345 -5.34 10.50 30.83
N MET A 346 -6.39 11.18 30.36
CA MET A 346 -7.27 10.63 29.33
C MET A 346 -6.55 10.39 28.01
N GLY A 347 -5.62 11.27 27.62
CA GLY A 347 -4.81 11.08 26.41
C GLY A 347 -3.96 9.81 26.46
N SER A 348 -3.28 9.56 27.58
CA SER A 348 -2.48 8.33 27.78
C SER A 348 -3.35 7.07 27.78
N MET A 349 -4.53 7.12 28.42
CA MET A 349 -5.48 6.00 28.40
C MET A 349 -6.08 5.75 27.00
N ALA A 350 -6.28 6.81 26.20
CA ALA A 350 -6.71 6.68 24.82
C ALA A 350 -5.62 6.04 23.94
N ILE A 351 -4.34 6.43 24.16
CA ILE A 351 -3.19 5.79 23.52
C ILE A 351 -3.15 4.29 23.87
N ASP A 352 -3.36 3.95 25.14
CA ASP A 352 -3.38 2.58 25.64
C ASP A 352 -4.46 1.74 24.93
N ILE A 353 -5.72 2.20 24.94
CA ILE A 353 -6.85 1.55 24.26
C ILE A 353 -6.56 1.35 22.77
N LEU A 354 -6.11 2.40 22.08
CA LEU A 354 -5.90 2.36 20.64
C LEU A 354 -4.71 1.47 20.25
N SER A 355 -3.64 1.47 21.05
CA SER A 355 -2.47 0.61 20.82
C SER A 355 -2.77 -0.86 21.09
N GLU A 356 -3.68 -1.15 22.03
CA GLU A 356 -4.17 -2.50 22.30
C GLU A 356 -5.10 -3.00 21.17
N HIS A 357 -6.05 -2.16 20.73
CA HIS A 357 -7.05 -2.55 19.73
C HIS A 357 -6.51 -2.54 18.29
N TYR A 358 -5.55 -1.65 17.99
CA TYR A 358 -4.98 -1.42 16.67
C TYR A 358 -3.45 -1.33 16.69
N PRO A 359 -2.75 -2.41 17.12
CA PRO A 359 -1.30 -2.41 17.30
C PRO A 359 -0.49 -2.24 16.00
N GLU A 360 -1.14 -2.23 14.84
CA GLU A 360 -0.58 -1.91 13.52
C GLU A 360 -0.64 -0.42 13.15
N ILE A 361 -1.35 0.39 13.93
CA ILE A 361 -1.53 1.83 13.71
C ILE A 361 -0.76 2.59 14.79
N PRO A 362 0.28 3.36 14.46
CA PRO A 362 1.02 4.10 15.46
C PRO A 362 0.19 5.24 16.06
N SER A 363 0.35 5.41 17.37
CA SER A 363 -0.16 6.57 18.12
C SER A 363 0.97 7.56 18.36
N PHE A 364 0.70 8.85 18.16
CA PHE A 364 1.61 9.96 18.42
C PHE A 364 1.00 10.96 19.39
N ILE A 365 1.84 11.48 20.28
CA ILE A 365 1.49 12.50 21.26
C ILE A 365 1.38 13.87 20.57
N PHE A 366 0.41 14.68 20.97
CA PHE A 366 0.34 16.10 20.67
C PHE A 366 0.14 16.86 21.99
N THR A 367 0.99 17.81 22.34
CA THR A 367 0.96 18.40 23.70
C THR A 367 1.56 19.79 23.71
N GLY A 368 0.97 20.70 24.48
CA GLY A 368 1.55 21.99 24.85
C GLY A 368 2.09 22.05 26.29
N LEU A 369 2.27 20.91 26.97
CA LEU A 369 2.88 20.84 28.30
C LEU A 369 4.34 21.28 28.24
N LYS A 370 4.80 21.98 29.28
CA LYS A 370 6.21 22.38 29.37
C LYS A 370 7.12 21.15 29.54
N PRO A 371 8.36 21.17 29.04
CA PRO A 371 9.33 20.09 29.21
C PRO A 371 9.51 19.60 30.66
N SER A 372 9.50 20.53 31.62
CA SER A 372 9.59 20.25 33.06
C SER A 372 8.31 19.69 33.69
N GLN A 373 7.16 19.86 33.03
CA GLN A 373 5.84 19.39 33.46
C GLN A 373 5.33 18.21 32.63
N ALA A 374 5.97 17.92 31.49
CA ALA A 374 5.52 16.92 30.52
C ALA A 374 6.33 15.62 30.64
N SER A 375 7.50 15.64 31.29
CA SER A 375 8.39 14.48 31.23
C SER A 375 7.77 13.22 31.82
N GLN A 376 6.92 13.33 32.84
CA GLN A 376 6.26 12.17 33.44
C GLN A 376 5.10 11.66 32.55
N GLU A 377 4.26 12.57 32.06
CA GLU A 377 3.08 12.29 31.24
C GLU A 377 3.47 11.77 29.84
N ILE A 378 4.50 12.34 29.24
CA ILE A 378 5.09 11.86 27.98
C ILE A 378 5.65 10.45 28.19
N GLN A 379 6.40 10.21 29.28
CA GLN A 379 6.93 8.88 29.56
C GLN A 379 5.82 7.87 29.81
N GLU A 380 4.76 8.24 30.53
CA GLU A 380 3.56 7.42 30.72
C GLU A 380 2.90 7.10 29.36
N ALA A 381 2.70 8.08 28.49
CA ALA A 381 2.17 7.87 27.14
C ALA A 381 3.06 6.99 26.25
N LEU A 382 4.39 7.12 26.32
CA LEU A 382 5.35 6.26 25.63
C LEU A 382 5.30 4.81 26.15
N ILE A 383 5.13 4.63 27.47
CA ILE A 383 4.92 3.32 28.09
C ILE A 383 3.61 2.69 27.61
N HIS A 384 2.55 3.49 27.46
CA HIS A 384 1.25 3.06 26.93
C HIS A 384 1.21 2.84 25.41
N GLY A 385 2.33 3.01 24.70
CA GLY A 385 2.46 2.62 23.30
C GLY A 385 2.58 3.76 22.29
N ALA A 386 2.71 5.02 22.73
CA ALA A 386 3.04 6.11 21.82
C ALA A 386 4.45 5.94 21.23
N TYR A 387 4.61 6.32 19.96
CA TYR A 387 5.88 6.20 19.25
C TYR A 387 6.75 7.47 19.32
N TRP A 388 6.13 8.63 19.35
CA TRP A 388 6.75 9.96 19.32
C TRP A 388 5.77 11.03 19.80
N GLY A 389 6.22 12.27 20.01
CA GLY A 389 5.35 13.41 20.30
C GLY A 389 5.68 14.71 19.56
N PHE A 390 4.68 15.57 19.44
CA PHE A 390 4.80 16.88 18.80
C PHE A 390 4.32 18.00 19.75
N PRO A 391 5.04 19.14 19.81
CA PRO A 391 4.64 20.26 20.64
C PRO A 391 3.53 21.09 19.96
N LYS A 392 2.57 21.57 20.74
CA LYS A 392 1.61 22.61 20.36
C LYS A 392 2.30 23.97 20.44
N GLU A 393 2.30 24.74 19.35
CA GLU A 393 2.89 26.09 19.34
C GLU A 393 2.16 27.07 20.27
N LYS A 394 0.84 26.91 20.38
CA LYS A 394 0.00 27.65 21.32
C LYS A 394 -0.92 26.67 22.01
N SER A 395 -0.86 26.64 23.33
CA SER A 395 -1.75 25.82 24.16
C SER A 395 -2.34 26.66 25.28
N HIS A 396 -3.30 26.05 25.95
CA HIS A 396 -4.01 26.66 27.05
C HIS A 396 -3.18 26.65 28.36
N HIS A 397 -2.09 25.86 28.39
CA HIS A 397 -1.08 25.85 29.45
C HIS A 397 0.04 26.88 29.26
N TYR A 398 0.43 27.25 28.03
CA TYR A 398 1.58 28.15 27.81
C TYR A 398 1.68 28.82 26.42
N LEU A 399 2.35 29.98 26.37
CA LEU A 399 2.90 30.61 25.16
C LEU A 399 4.44 30.40 25.17
N PRO A 400 5.00 29.53 24.31
CA PRO A 400 6.44 29.27 24.28
C PRO A 400 7.22 30.53 23.94
N LYS A 401 8.16 30.91 24.81
CA LYS A 401 9.18 31.93 24.50
C LYS A 401 10.44 31.34 23.85
N ASP A 402 10.74 30.05 24.06
CA ASP A 402 11.94 29.39 23.51
C ASP A 402 11.69 27.89 23.20
N SER A 403 11.79 27.52 21.92
CA SER A 403 11.64 26.15 21.41
C SER A 403 12.77 25.19 21.83
N ASN A 404 13.90 25.72 22.31
CA ASN A 404 15.10 24.96 22.66
C ASN A 404 15.00 24.19 24.00
N SER A 405 13.84 24.20 24.66
CA SER A 405 13.67 23.61 26.00
C SER A 405 13.05 22.21 26.01
N TYR A 406 12.49 21.72 24.89
CA TYR A 406 11.84 20.39 24.81
C TYR A 406 12.85 19.23 24.84
N PRO A 407 12.46 18.05 25.39
CA PRO A 407 13.23 16.83 25.18
C PRO A 407 13.43 16.57 23.68
N GLN A 408 14.53 15.94 23.28
CA GLN A 408 14.79 15.62 21.87
C GLN A 408 13.58 14.93 21.21
N ASP A 409 12.86 14.11 21.98
CA ASP A 409 11.71 13.32 21.55
C ASP A 409 10.42 14.12 21.27
N ILE A 410 10.34 15.43 21.58
CA ILE A 410 9.19 16.34 21.28
C ILE A 410 9.67 17.72 20.82
N SER A 411 10.82 17.79 20.13
CA SER A 411 11.40 19.06 19.69
C SER A 411 10.93 19.52 18.30
N GLU A 412 10.35 18.61 17.51
CA GLU A 412 9.96 18.84 16.12
C GLU A 412 8.49 19.27 16.00
N LYS A 413 8.19 20.30 15.21
CA LYS A 413 6.82 20.74 14.94
C LYS A 413 6.02 19.67 14.19
N LEU A 414 4.72 19.58 14.45
CA LEU A 414 3.82 18.71 13.70
C LEU A 414 3.53 19.33 12.32
N ASN A 415 4.10 18.74 11.28
CA ASN A 415 3.73 18.99 9.90
C ASN A 415 3.73 17.65 9.15
N CYS A 416 3.35 17.66 7.87
CA CYS A 416 3.29 16.44 7.06
C CYS A 416 4.66 15.77 6.87
N ILE A 417 5.75 16.54 6.80
CA ILE A 417 7.11 16.01 6.60
C ILE A 417 7.59 15.29 7.85
N THR A 418 7.55 15.94 9.01
CA THR A 418 7.98 15.37 10.28
C THR A 418 7.12 14.16 10.64
N LEU A 419 5.80 14.25 10.39
CA LEU A 419 4.91 13.12 10.60
C LEU A 419 5.26 11.91 9.72
N GLU A 420 5.55 12.09 8.42
CA GLU A 420 5.94 10.96 7.55
C GLU A 420 7.27 10.32 7.97
N GLN A 421 8.24 11.14 8.41
CA GLN A 421 9.50 10.64 8.95
C GLN A 421 9.25 9.78 10.19
N HIS A 422 8.39 10.22 11.11
CA HIS A 422 8.03 9.46 12.30
C HIS A 422 7.16 8.24 12.00
N LEU A 423 6.29 8.28 10.98
CA LEU A 423 5.60 7.09 10.46
C LEU A 423 6.60 6.04 9.96
N THR A 424 7.62 6.47 9.22
CA THR A 424 8.68 5.58 8.73
C THR A 424 9.49 5.00 9.88
N LYS A 425 9.91 5.83 10.85
CA LYS A 425 10.60 5.37 12.06
C LYS A 425 9.73 4.42 12.90
N ALA A 426 8.44 4.69 13.03
CA ALA A 426 7.51 3.82 13.74
C ALA A 426 7.36 2.46 13.05
N ALA A 427 7.25 2.45 11.72
CA ALA A 427 7.25 1.22 10.93
C ALA A 427 8.58 0.45 11.05
N ASP A 428 9.72 1.15 10.99
CA ASP A 428 11.06 0.56 11.19
C ASP A 428 11.23 0.00 12.60
N ARG A 429 10.68 0.65 13.64
CA ARG A 429 10.72 0.13 15.02
C ARG A 429 9.81 -1.08 15.21
N CYS A 430 8.64 -1.08 14.56
CA CYS A 430 7.64 -2.13 14.71
C CYS A 430 7.98 -3.39 13.88
N TYR A 431 8.55 -3.17 12.69
CA TYR A 431 8.72 -4.19 11.68
C TYR A 431 10.13 -4.23 11.08
N GLY A 432 11.04 -3.33 11.40
CA GLY A 432 12.35 -3.24 10.72
C GLY A 432 13.28 -4.40 11.04
N SER A 433 14.01 -4.86 10.02
CA SER A 433 15.16 -5.74 10.18
C SER A 433 16.36 -4.99 10.77
N TYR A 434 17.39 -5.72 11.21
CA TYR A 434 18.64 -5.09 11.61
C TYR A 434 19.27 -4.25 10.49
N GLN A 435 19.77 -3.05 10.85
CA GLN A 435 20.48 -2.17 9.91
C GLN A 435 21.83 -2.79 9.50
N GLU A 436 22.60 -3.19 10.50
CA GLU A 436 23.84 -3.95 10.35
C GLU A 436 23.58 -5.42 10.71
N LEU A 437 24.18 -6.35 9.97
CA LEU A 437 24.00 -7.78 10.22
C LEU A 437 24.70 -8.19 11.52
N PRO A 438 23.95 -8.58 12.58
CA PRO A 438 24.59 -9.01 13.82
C PRO A 438 25.33 -10.34 13.64
N PHE A 439 24.84 -11.21 12.75
CA PHE A 439 25.40 -12.55 12.51
C PHE A 439 25.58 -12.82 11.00
N PRO A 440 26.70 -12.39 10.40
CA PRO A 440 26.91 -12.48 8.95
C PRO A 440 26.97 -13.92 8.38
N LYS A 441 27.14 -14.95 9.22
CA LYS A 441 27.27 -16.36 8.80
C LYS A 441 26.13 -17.24 9.31
N GLN A 442 25.09 -16.65 9.89
CA GLN A 442 24.01 -17.40 10.54
C GLN A 442 23.27 -18.33 9.56
N LEU A 443 22.99 -17.87 8.34
CA LEU A 443 22.34 -18.71 7.33
C LEU A 443 23.37 -19.65 6.69
N ASN A 444 23.29 -20.95 6.98
CA ASN A 444 24.19 -21.95 6.42
C ASN A 444 23.79 -22.33 4.98
N THR A 445 24.67 -22.03 4.02
CA THR A 445 24.47 -22.34 2.60
C THR A 445 25.07 -23.68 2.17
N ASP A 446 25.93 -24.28 2.99
CA ASP A 446 26.78 -25.41 2.63
C ASP A 446 26.15 -26.77 2.99
N ALA A 447 25.28 -26.81 3.99
CA ALA A 447 24.66 -28.05 4.47
C ALA A 447 23.72 -28.72 3.44
N SER A 448 23.04 -27.92 2.59
CA SER A 448 22.10 -28.46 1.58
C SER A 448 22.14 -27.68 0.25
N PRO A 449 23.15 -27.93 -0.61
CA PRO A 449 23.38 -27.16 -1.84
C PRO A 449 22.19 -27.14 -2.79
N ARG A 450 21.43 -28.25 -2.88
CA ARG A 450 20.25 -28.35 -3.75
C ARG A 450 19.11 -27.44 -3.28
N ILE A 451 18.84 -27.42 -1.97
CA ILE A 451 17.79 -26.58 -1.38
C ILE A 451 18.17 -25.11 -1.49
N TRP A 452 19.44 -24.82 -1.22
CA TRP A 452 20.00 -23.49 -1.39
C TRP A 452 19.85 -22.96 -2.83
N GLN A 453 20.21 -23.76 -3.84
CA GLN A 453 20.01 -23.41 -5.25
C GLN A 453 18.55 -23.17 -5.61
N GLN A 454 17.62 -23.92 -5.03
CA GLN A 454 16.18 -23.69 -5.24
C GLN A 454 15.72 -22.38 -4.61
N LEU A 455 16.18 -22.08 -3.39
CA LEU A 455 15.84 -20.86 -2.67
C LEU A 455 16.37 -19.62 -3.40
N THR A 456 17.64 -19.61 -3.79
CA THR A 456 18.26 -18.48 -4.52
C THR A 456 17.60 -18.27 -5.88
N LYS A 457 17.26 -19.34 -6.60
CA LYS A 457 16.48 -19.25 -7.84
C LYS A 457 15.13 -18.60 -7.63
N ARG A 458 14.39 -18.97 -6.58
CA ARG A 458 13.06 -18.39 -6.26
C ARG A 458 13.15 -16.93 -5.83
N LEU A 459 14.16 -16.59 -5.07
CA LEU A 459 14.42 -15.21 -4.62
C LEU A 459 15.13 -14.34 -5.67
N ASN A 460 15.52 -14.93 -6.82
CA ASN A 460 16.30 -14.28 -7.87
C ASN A 460 17.62 -13.66 -7.35
N ILE A 461 18.34 -14.42 -6.51
CA ILE A 461 19.67 -14.09 -6.01
C ILE A 461 20.69 -14.65 -7.02
N LYS A 462 21.40 -13.77 -7.73
CA LYS A 462 22.28 -14.14 -8.87
C LYS A 462 23.77 -14.24 -8.52
N SER A 463 24.21 -13.60 -7.44
CA SER A 463 25.60 -13.58 -6.97
C SER A 463 25.71 -14.18 -5.56
N SER A 464 26.90 -14.15 -4.94
CA SER A 464 27.01 -14.59 -3.55
C SER A 464 26.11 -13.76 -2.64
N LEU A 465 25.68 -14.35 -1.51
CA LEU A 465 24.80 -13.66 -0.55
C LEU A 465 25.33 -12.29 -0.12
N ASN A 466 26.65 -12.13 -0.10
CA ASN A 466 27.28 -10.90 0.36
C ASN A 466 27.40 -9.84 -0.74
N GLU A 467 27.29 -10.24 -2.00
CA GLU A 467 27.55 -9.41 -3.18
C GLU A 467 26.30 -8.75 -3.77
N CYS A 468 25.10 -9.05 -3.27
CA CYS A 468 23.87 -8.41 -3.75
C CYS A 468 22.92 -8.01 -2.62
N ASP A 469 22.16 -6.94 -2.87
CA ASP A 469 21.20 -6.37 -1.92
C ASP A 469 20.17 -7.39 -1.45
N ARG A 470 19.65 -8.23 -2.37
CA ARG A 470 18.71 -9.30 -2.03
C ARG A 470 19.31 -10.36 -1.10
N GLY A 471 20.58 -10.69 -1.30
CA GLY A 471 21.29 -11.63 -0.43
C GLY A 471 21.47 -11.05 0.98
N GLN A 472 21.86 -9.77 1.06
CA GLN A 472 21.98 -9.05 2.33
C GLN A 472 20.62 -8.87 3.02
N ALA A 473 19.57 -8.56 2.25
CA ALA A 473 18.21 -8.44 2.72
C ALA A 473 17.71 -9.76 3.31
N LEU A 474 17.90 -10.88 2.61
CA LEU A 474 17.57 -12.22 3.12
C LEU A 474 18.25 -12.49 4.47
N LYS A 475 19.56 -12.20 4.59
CA LYS A 475 20.28 -12.41 5.85
C LYS A 475 19.74 -11.55 6.98
N ARG A 476 19.40 -10.28 6.71
CA ARG A 476 18.83 -9.37 7.72
C ARG A 476 17.44 -9.83 8.18
N LEU A 477 16.63 -10.35 7.26
CA LEU A 477 15.33 -10.94 7.57
C LEU A 477 15.51 -12.18 8.46
N ILE A 478 16.37 -13.12 8.10
CA ILE A 478 16.63 -14.34 8.90
C ILE A 478 17.15 -13.97 10.29
N ALA A 479 18.13 -13.06 10.39
CA ALA A 479 18.65 -12.60 11.67
C ALA A 479 17.57 -11.96 12.54
N GLY A 480 16.67 -11.17 11.93
CA GLY A 480 15.53 -10.59 12.64
C GLY A 480 14.53 -11.65 13.14
N LEU A 481 14.22 -12.67 12.33
CA LEU A 481 13.24 -13.70 12.69
C LEU A 481 13.78 -14.65 13.76
N LEU A 482 15.09 -14.93 13.72
CA LEU A 482 15.76 -15.94 14.55
C LEU A 482 16.99 -15.34 15.26
N PRO A 483 16.82 -14.32 16.13
CA PRO A 483 17.95 -13.59 16.70
C PRO A 483 18.81 -14.42 17.68
N THR A 484 18.27 -15.53 18.21
CA THR A 484 18.96 -16.40 19.18
C THR A 484 19.67 -17.60 18.53
N ALA A 485 19.47 -17.85 17.23
CA ALA A 485 20.12 -18.96 16.55
C ALA A 485 21.57 -18.58 16.20
N GLU A 486 22.52 -19.47 16.43
CA GLU A 486 23.90 -19.32 15.94
C GLU A 486 24.00 -19.70 14.47
N GLU A 487 23.22 -20.72 14.07
CA GLU A 487 23.14 -21.22 12.70
C GLU A 487 21.69 -21.52 12.32
N VAL A 488 21.34 -21.34 11.04
CA VAL A 488 20.02 -21.60 10.47
C VAL A 488 20.20 -22.37 9.17
N GLU A 489 19.69 -23.59 9.13
CA GLU A 489 19.76 -24.49 7.99
C GLU A 489 18.41 -24.56 7.24
N PRO A 490 18.36 -24.24 5.93
CA PRO A 490 17.18 -24.50 5.11
C PRO A 490 16.95 -26.00 4.86
N LEU A 491 15.80 -26.52 5.29
CA LEU A 491 15.49 -27.96 5.26
C LEU A 491 14.62 -28.42 4.08
N LYS A 492 13.69 -27.57 3.61
CA LYS A 492 12.76 -27.90 2.51
C LYS A 492 12.19 -26.62 1.93
N ILE A 493 12.19 -26.48 0.61
CA ILE A 493 11.40 -25.44 -0.07
C ILE A 493 10.01 -26.02 -0.33
N LEU A 494 8.98 -25.33 0.13
CA LEU A 494 7.61 -25.73 -0.16
C LEU A 494 7.26 -25.21 -1.54
N SER A 495 7.20 -26.14 -2.50
CA SER A 495 6.88 -25.85 -3.89
C SER A 495 5.40 -26.03 -4.14
N GLY A 496 4.61 -24.96 -4.05
CA GLY A 496 3.23 -24.99 -4.49
C GLY A 496 2.37 -23.95 -3.80
N GLY A 497 1.68 -23.14 -4.59
CA GLY A 497 0.77 -22.11 -4.10
C GLY A 497 0.69 -20.94 -5.07
N LYS A 498 -0.51 -20.36 -5.20
CA LYS A 498 -0.73 -19.07 -5.89
C LYS A 498 -0.35 -17.88 -5.01
N SER A 499 0.23 -18.18 -3.84
CA SER A 499 0.85 -17.23 -2.93
C SER A 499 1.76 -16.29 -3.70
N GLN A 500 1.59 -14.99 -3.48
CA GLN A 500 2.43 -13.98 -4.10
C GLN A 500 3.76 -13.78 -3.37
N ALA A 501 4.03 -14.61 -2.35
CA ALA A 501 5.35 -14.72 -1.76
C ALA A 501 6.37 -15.27 -2.76
N GLN A 502 7.58 -14.72 -2.67
CA GLN A 502 8.70 -15.13 -3.52
C GLN A 502 9.27 -16.48 -3.08
N ALA A 503 9.26 -16.76 -1.77
CA ALA A 503 9.69 -18.05 -1.24
C ALA A 503 8.92 -18.44 0.04
N THR A 504 8.76 -19.75 0.22
CA THR A 504 8.21 -20.37 1.43
C THR A 504 9.00 -21.64 1.70
N PHE A 505 9.56 -21.77 2.89
CA PHE A 505 10.51 -22.83 3.21
C PHE A 505 10.60 -23.12 4.70
N LEU A 506 11.08 -24.32 5.02
CA LEU A 506 11.34 -24.79 6.37
C LEU A 506 12.79 -24.54 6.73
N VAL A 507 13.05 -24.13 7.97
CA VAL A 507 14.39 -23.95 8.52
C VAL A 507 14.56 -24.64 9.86
N SER A 508 15.76 -25.14 10.11
CA SER A 508 16.22 -25.62 11.41
C SER A 508 17.16 -24.60 12.05
N PRO A 509 16.76 -23.92 13.13
CA PRO A 509 17.69 -23.10 13.91
C PRO A 509 18.54 -23.98 14.84
N ILE A 510 19.79 -23.62 15.06
CA ILE A 510 20.75 -24.28 15.97
C ILE A 510 21.30 -23.22 16.93
N CYS A 511 21.38 -23.55 18.22
CA CYS A 511 21.93 -22.67 19.27
C CYS A 511 22.75 -23.52 20.25
N GLN A 512 24.02 -23.18 20.49
CA GLN A 512 24.89 -23.90 21.44
C GLN A 512 24.99 -25.42 21.17
N ASN A 513 24.95 -25.81 19.89
CA ASN A 513 24.86 -27.19 19.39
C ASN A 513 23.53 -27.93 19.64
N ASP A 514 22.54 -27.28 20.25
CA ASP A 514 21.18 -27.81 20.35
C ASP A 514 20.34 -27.40 19.15
N GLN A 515 19.69 -28.38 18.53
CA GLN A 515 18.74 -28.14 17.45
C GLN A 515 17.42 -27.59 18.05
N LEU A 516 17.07 -26.37 17.67
CA LEU A 516 15.80 -25.77 18.04
C LEU A 516 14.68 -26.29 17.14
N ALA A 517 13.43 -26.14 17.60
CA ALA A 517 12.28 -26.60 16.83
C ALA A 517 12.23 -25.94 15.44
N THR A 518 11.91 -26.75 14.42
CA THR A 518 11.83 -26.31 13.02
C THR A 518 10.79 -25.18 12.87
N ARG A 519 11.07 -24.26 11.95
CA ARG A 519 10.21 -23.10 11.66
C ARG A 519 9.86 -23.04 10.20
N PHE A 520 8.67 -22.53 9.91
CA PHE A 520 8.22 -22.23 8.56
C PHE A 520 8.40 -20.73 8.32
N ILE A 521 9.13 -20.37 7.28
CA ILE A 521 9.41 -18.99 6.90
C ILE A 521 8.81 -18.70 5.52
N LYS A 522 8.18 -17.53 5.43
CA LYS A 522 7.64 -16.99 4.17
C LYS A 522 8.25 -15.62 3.90
N ILE A 523 8.73 -15.41 2.68
CA ILE A 523 9.39 -14.19 2.23
C ILE A 523 8.73 -13.68 0.96
N GLY A 524 8.46 -12.38 0.88
CA GLY A 524 7.88 -11.75 -0.30
C GLY A 524 7.86 -10.22 -0.20
N PRO A 525 7.16 -9.53 -1.11
CA PRO A 525 6.95 -8.10 -1.01
C PRO A 525 6.30 -7.71 0.32
N TRP A 526 6.77 -6.63 0.92
CA TRP A 526 6.34 -6.20 2.26
C TRP A 526 4.82 -6.04 2.40
N LEU A 527 4.14 -5.55 1.35
CA LEU A 527 2.69 -5.36 1.35
C LEU A 527 1.95 -6.69 1.45
N ILE A 528 2.43 -7.74 0.77
CA ILE A 528 1.85 -9.09 0.83
C ILE A 528 2.03 -9.71 2.21
N ILE A 529 3.22 -9.54 2.76
CA ILE A 529 3.59 -10.05 4.08
C ILE A 529 2.76 -9.38 5.18
N GLN A 530 2.61 -8.05 5.15
CA GLN A 530 1.72 -7.36 6.07
C GLN A 530 0.26 -7.78 5.88
N LYS A 531 -0.20 -7.99 4.65
CA LYS A 531 -1.58 -8.40 4.36
C LYS A 531 -1.90 -9.73 5.00
N GLU A 532 -1.00 -10.69 4.89
CA GLU A 532 -1.13 -11.99 5.52
C GLU A 532 -1.11 -11.89 7.05
N TYR A 533 -0.18 -11.14 7.63
CA TYR A 533 -0.14 -10.90 9.07
C TYR A 533 -1.47 -10.33 9.59
N LEU A 534 -1.98 -9.26 8.96
CA LEU A 534 -3.23 -8.62 9.35
C LEU A 534 -4.43 -9.56 9.19
N SER A 535 -4.45 -10.35 8.11
CA SER A 535 -5.54 -11.31 7.87
C SER A 535 -5.50 -12.45 8.90
N TYR A 536 -4.31 -12.92 9.28
CA TYR A 536 -4.17 -13.89 10.36
C TYR A 536 -4.67 -13.32 11.69
N GLN A 537 -4.17 -12.15 12.10
CA GLN A 537 -4.54 -11.51 13.37
C GLN A 537 -6.04 -11.21 13.49
N LYS A 538 -6.66 -10.68 12.41
CA LYS A 538 -8.06 -10.24 12.44
C LYS A 538 -9.05 -11.37 12.21
N VAL A 539 -8.68 -12.37 11.40
CA VAL A 539 -9.61 -13.37 10.90
C VAL A 539 -9.32 -14.76 11.46
N ILE A 540 -8.09 -15.25 11.29
CA ILE A 540 -7.71 -16.64 11.63
C ILE A 540 -7.53 -16.81 13.13
N GLN A 541 -6.61 -16.07 13.76
CA GLN A 541 -6.24 -16.23 15.18
C GLN A 541 -7.44 -16.16 16.14
N PRO A 542 -8.44 -15.27 15.97
CA PRO A 542 -9.57 -15.20 16.91
C PRO A 542 -10.58 -16.34 16.76
N ARG A 543 -10.49 -17.14 15.68
CA ARG A 543 -11.51 -18.13 15.29
C ARG A 543 -10.95 -19.55 15.23
N LEU A 544 -9.67 -19.71 14.96
CA LEU A 544 -8.98 -20.98 14.80
C LEU A 544 -7.79 -21.04 15.76
N ASN A 545 -7.94 -21.82 16.83
CA ASN A 545 -6.92 -22.01 17.86
C ASN A 545 -6.17 -23.35 17.71
N SER A 546 -6.62 -24.23 16.81
CA SER A 546 -6.05 -25.55 16.52
C SER A 546 -6.03 -25.81 15.01
N TYR A 547 -5.10 -26.65 14.54
CA TYR A 547 -4.95 -27.02 13.13
C TYR A 547 -4.71 -25.84 12.16
N THR A 548 -4.03 -24.80 12.65
CA THR A 548 -3.56 -23.66 11.84
C THR A 548 -2.12 -23.34 12.17
N ALA A 549 -1.35 -22.95 11.16
CA ALA A 549 -0.05 -22.34 11.41
C ALA A 549 -0.21 -21.04 12.21
N SER A 550 0.48 -20.95 13.33
CA SER A 550 0.47 -19.80 14.23
C SER A 550 1.64 -18.88 13.91
N LEU A 551 1.36 -17.61 13.67
CA LEU A 551 2.40 -16.61 13.52
C LEU A 551 3.10 -16.37 14.85
N ILE A 552 4.42 -16.42 14.85
CA ILE A 552 5.23 -16.32 16.08
C ILE A 552 5.40 -14.86 16.51
N HIS A 553 5.56 -13.94 15.55
CA HIS A 553 5.73 -12.52 15.83
C HIS A 553 5.27 -11.63 14.65
N LYS A 554 5.31 -10.30 14.85
CA LYS A 554 5.05 -9.28 13.82
C LYS A 554 5.99 -9.46 12.61
N PRO A 555 5.57 -9.11 11.38
CA PRO A 555 6.43 -9.25 10.21
C PRO A 555 7.72 -8.46 10.36
N ILE A 556 8.79 -8.96 9.72
CA ILE A 556 10.06 -8.24 9.63
C ILE A 556 10.27 -7.78 8.20
N LEU A 557 10.66 -6.52 8.03
CA LEU A 557 10.78 -5.81 6.77
C LEU A 557 12.20 -5.29 6.61
N THR A 558 12.76 -5.44 5.42
CA THR A 558 14.06 -4.84 5.11
C THR A 558 13.92 -3.36 4.84
N LYS A 559 14.86 -2.57 5.33
CA LYS A 559 15.10 -1.23 4.80
C LYS A 559 15.71 -1.34 3.41
N VAL A 560 15.24 -0.54 2.46
CA VAL A 560 15.78 -0.53 1.08
C VAL A 560 16.01 0.89 0.60
N ASP A 561 16.91 0.98 -0.37
CA ASP A 561 17.20 2.19 -1.11
C ASP A 561 16.06 2.57 -2.06
N LYS A 562 16.13 3.81 -2.56
CA LYS A 562 15.05 4.61 -3.18
C LYS A 562 14.39 4.02 -4.44
N GLU A 563 14.92 2.93 -5.01
CA GLU A 563 14.45 2.31 -6.26
C GLU A 563 13.96 0.85 -6.11
N GLN A 564 13.88 0.34 -4.88
CA GLN A 564 13.46 -1.03 -4.58
C GLN A 564 12.29 -1.05 -3.58
N LEU A 565 11.42 -2.05 -3.72
CA LEU A 565 10.38 -2.29 -2.73
C LEU A 565 10.93 -3.09 -1.54
N PRO A 566 10.53 -2.75 -0.31
CA PRO A 566 10.84 -3.54 0.87
C PRO A 566 10.43 -5.01 0.72
N TRP A 567 11.32 -5.92 1.16
CA TRP A 567 10.96 -7.30 1.40
C TRP A 567 10.43 -7.44 2.80
N GLY A 568 9.48 -8.35 2.97
CA GLY A 568 9.01 -8.79 4.26
C GLY A 568 9.26 -10.28 4.48
N ALA A 569 9.26 -10.68 5.74
CA ALA A 569 9.23 -12.07 6.15
C ALA A 569 8.27 -12.31 7.31
N LEU A 570 7.69 -13.51 7.32
CA LEU A 570 6.89 -14.06 8.41
C LEU A 570 7.45 -15.40 8.84
N MET A 571 7.32 -15.68 10.14
CA MET A 571 7.67 -16.96 10.73
C MET A 571 6.46 -17.58 11.42
N TYR A 572 6.26 -18.86 11.15
CA TYR A 572 5.16 -19.66 11.65
C TYR A 572 5.66 -20.84 12.47
N SER A 573 4.87 -21.23 13.46
CA SER A 573 4.89 -22.54 14.10
C SER A 573 3.59 -23.28 13.81
N LEU A 574 3.65 -24.59 13.61
CA LEU A 574 2.49 -25.46 13.65
C LEU A 574 2.24 -25.82 15.12
N ALA A 575 1.11 -25.37 15.66
CA ALA A 575 0.71 -25.70 17.02
C ALA A 575 0.65 -27.22 17.21
N GLY A 576 1.31 -27.73 18.25
CA GLY A 576 1.31 -29.16 18.61
C GLY A 576 2.30 -30.04 17.86
N PHE A 577 3.14 -29.50 16.97
CA PHE A 577 4.01 -30.32 16.12
C PHE A 577 5.47 -29.82 16.12
N PRO A 578 6.32 -30.20 17.10
CA PRO A 578 7.69 -29.70 17.18
C PRO A 578 8.72 -30.44 16.30
N GLU A 579 8.51 -31.73 15.98
CA GLU A 579 9.60 -32.61 15.50
C GLU A 579 9.38 -33.26 14.11
N GLY A 580 8.19 -33.13 13.49
CA GLY A 580 7.85 -33.86 12.26
C GLY A 580 7.78 -33.05 10.96
N TYR A 581 8.17 -31.77 10.94
CA TYR A 581 7.96 -30.86 9.79
C TYR A 581 8.50 -31.38 8.45
N GLN A 582 9.61 -32.10 8.49
CA GLN A 582 10.24 -32.65 7.30
C GLN A 582 9.36 -33.68 6.58
N ASN A 583 8.46 -34.33 7.32
CA ASN A 583 7.56 -35.37 6.83
C ASN A 583 6.15 -34.85 6.49
N LEU A 584 5.95 -33.52 6.51
CA LEU A 584 4.66 -32.95 6.11
C LEU A 584 4.43 -33.17 4.61
N LEU A 585 3.25 -33.72 4.32
CA LEU A 585 2.71 -33.90 2.99
C LEU A 585 1.57 -32.92 2.77
N SER A 586 1.59 -32.20 1.66
CA SER A 586 0.43 -31.47 1.19
C SER A 586 -0.72 -32.42 0.82
N LEU A 587 -1.95 -31.90 0.81
CA LEU A 587 -3.08 -32.65 0.28
C LEU A 587 -2.84 -33.08 -1.17
N ASN A 588 -2.17 -32.25 -1.98
CA ASN A 588 -1.79 -32.59 -3.35
C ASN A 588 -0.89 -33.85 -3.39
N GLU A 589 0.15 -33.91 -2.57
CA GLU A 589 1.04 -35.07 -2.46
C GLU A 589 0.27 -36.32 -1.98
N LEU A 590 -0.67 -36.17 -1.04
CA LEU A 590 -1.51 -37.30 -0.61
C LEU A 590 -2.39 -37.82 -1.75
N PHE A 591 -2.98 -36.93 -2.55
CA PHE A 591 -3.74 -37.33 -3.73
C PHE A 591 -2.85 -38.06 -4.74
N GLU A 592 -1.65 -37.54 -5.05
CA GLU A 592 -0.70 -38.21 -5.95
C GLU A 592 -0.37 -39.64 -5.50
N GLN A 593 -0.21 -39.85 -4.19
CA GLN A 593 0.10 -41.17 -3.60
C GLN A 593 -1.09 -42.12 -3.59
N GLN A 594 -2.31 -41.62 -3.34
CA GLN A 594 -3.47 -42.45 -3.03
C GLN A 594 -4.45 -42.64 -4.19
N MET A 595 -4.46 -41.76 -5.19
CA MET A 595 -5.49 -41.77 -6.24
C MET A 595 -5.55 -43.08 -7.04
N LYS A 596 -4.42 -43.76 -7.24
CA LYS A 596 -4.35 -45.02 -8.00
C LYS A 596 -4.68 -46.27 -7.20
N THR A 597 -4.87 -46.16 -5.87
CA THR A 597 -5.12 -47.32 -5.02
C THR A 597 -6.64 -47.57 -4.90
N PRO A 598 -7.12 -48.83 -4.96
CA PRO A 598 -8.56 -49.14 -4.91
C PRO A 598 -9.31 -48.64 -3.66
N LYS A 599 -8.61 -48.38 -2.56
CA LYS A 599 -9.15 -47.81 -1.30
C LYS A 599 -8.58 -46.44 -0.95
N GLY A 600 -7.75 -45.84 -1.80
CA GLY A 600 -7.13 -44.55 -1.51
C GLY A 600 -8.14 -43.42 -1.35
N GLY A 601 -9.27 -43.52 -2.04
CA GLY A 601 -10.40 -42.61 -1.87
C GLY A 601 -11.01 -42.64 -0.47
N ASP A 602 -10.97 -43.76 0.27
CA ASP A 602 -11.46 -43.83 1.66
C ASP A 602 -10.59 -42.97 2.59
N PHE A 603 -9.27 -43.13 2.48
CA PHE A 603 -8.31 -42.36 3.28
C PHE A 603 -8.35 -40.86 2.94
N LEU A 604 -8.33 -40.51 1.64
CA LEU A 604 -8.43 -39.12 1.20
C LEU A 604 -9.75 -38.48 1.66
N LEU A 605 -10.85 -39.24 1.61
CA LEU A 605 -12.14 -38.80 2.09
C LEU A 605 -12.11 -38.49 3.59
N GLU A 606 -11.56 -39.40 4.40
CA GLU A 606 -11.41 -39.19 5.84
C GLU A 606 -10.60 -37.91 6.12
N CYS A 607 -9.46 -37.74 5.44
CA CYS A 607 -8.61 -36.57 5.58
C CYS A 607 -9.35 -35.26 5.27
N VAL A 608 -10.03 -35.22 4.13
CA VAL A 608 -10.77 -34.03 3.68
C VAL A 608 -11.98 -33.75 4.58
N GLN A 609 -12.74 -34.78 4.98
CA GLN A 609 -13.88 -34.61 5.88
C GLN A 609 -13.47 -34.08 7.24
N ASN A 610 -12.42 -34.65 7.85
CA ASN A 610 -11.91 -34.17 9.13
C ASN A 610 -11.44 -32.72 9.03
N THR A 611 -10.75 -32.34 7.95
CA THR A 611 -10.31 -30.96 7.73
C THR A 611 -11.50 -30.00 7.55
N LEU A 612 -12.50 -30.39 6.75
CA LEU A 612 -13.72 -29.61 6.54
C LEU A 612 -14.47 -29.40 7.87
N GLU A 613 -14.65 -30.46 8.67
CA GLU A 613 -15.45 -30.42 9.89
C GLU A 613 -14.73 -29.79 11.08
N LYS A 614 -13.43 -30.05 11.25
CA LYS A 614 -12.68 -29.60 12.43
C LYS A 614 -11.98 -28.26 12.24
N VAL A 615 -11.72 -27.85 10.99
CA VAL A 615 -10.91 -26.65 10.70
C VAL A 615 -11.71 -25.60 9.94
N LEU A 616 -12.34 -25.98 8.83
CA LEU A 616 -13.06 -25.01 7.99
C LEU A 616 -14.45 -24.66 8.55
N PHE A 617 -15.17 -25.62 9.12
CA PHE A 617 -16.49 -25.36 9.70
C PHE A 617 -16.46 -24.31 10.84
N PRO A 618 -15.53 -24.37 11.81
CA PRO A 618 -15.42 -23.31 12.82
C PRO A 618 -15.19 -21.92 12.23
N LEU A 619 -14.39 -21.81 11.16
CA LEU A 619 -14.15 -20.55 10.47
C LEU A 619 -15.46 -19.97 9.88
N TYR A 620 -16.30 -20.84 9.30
CA TYR A 620 -17.55 -20.46 8.63
C TYR A 620 -18.74 -20.24 9.56
N GLN A 621 -18.73 -20.82 10.76
CA GLN A 621 -19.88 -20.90 11.66
C GLN A 621 -20.52 -19.54 11.96
N SER A 622 -19.70 -18.49 12.10
CA SER A 622 -20.16 -17.12 12.35
C SER A 622 -20.98 -16.50 11.21
N GLY A 623 -20.82 -16.99 9.98
CA GLY A 623 -21.57 -16.53 8.81
C GLY A 623 -22.78 -17.40 8.47
N ILE A 624 -22.70 -18.70 8.72
CA ILE A 624 -23.81 -19.65 8.46
C ILE A 624 -25.06 -19.32 9.28
N SER A 625 -24.88 -18.73 10.47
CA SER A 625 -25.98 -18.31 11.35
C SER A 625 -26.63 -16.98 10.95
N LYS A 626 -26.04 -16.24 10.00
CA LYS A 626 -26.51 -14.92 9.56
C LYS A 626 -27.35 -15.04 8.29
N PRO A 627 -28.24 -14.06 8.01
CA PRO A 627 -28.92 -13.97 6.72
C PRO A 627 -27.94 -13.88 5.56
N THR A 628 -28.33 -14.42 4.40
CA THR A 628 -27.57 -14.27 3.16
C THR A 628 -27.48 -12.80 2.75
N GLN A 629 -26.39 -12.46 2.07
CA GLN A 629 -26.13 -11.11 1.59
C GLN A 629 -26.11 -11.07 0.07
N LYS A 630 -26.64 -9.99 -0.50
CA LYS A 630 -26.55 -9.71 -1.94
C LYS A 630 -25.37 -8.76 -2.18
N GLN A 631 -24.37 -9.20 -2.95
CA GLN A 631 -23.18 -8.38 -3.26
C GLN A 631 -22.73 -8.59 -4.71
N PRO A 632 -21.85 -7.72 -5.26
CA PRO A 632 -21.31 -7.92 -6.59
C PRO A 632 -20.53 -9.20 -6.68
N ILE A 633 -20.63 -9.87 -7.82
CA ILE A 633 -19.86 -11.07 -8.08
C ILE A 633 -18.35 -10.80 -7.99
N TRP A 634 -17.90 -9.59 -8.33
CA TRP A 634 -16.52 -9.14 -8.11
C TRP A 634 -16.17 -8.87 -6.64
N CYS A 635 -17.12 -8.51 -5.77
CA CYS A 635 -16.85 -8.52 -4.32
C CYS A 635 -16.62 -9.94 -3.81
N TRP A 636 -17.46 -10.87 -4.25
CA TRP A 636 -17.39 -12.27 -3.80
C TRP A 636 -16.16 -12.99 -4.35
N LEU A 637 -15.95 -12.92 -5.67
CA LEU A 637 -14.98 -13.72 -6.42
C LEU A 637 -13.77 -12.91 -6.89
N GLY A 638 -13.67 -11.62 -6.54
CA GLY A 638 -12.78 -10.65 -7.18
C GLY A 638 -11.34 -11.12 -7.42
N ASP A 639 -10.74 -11.85 -6.48
CA ASP A 639 -9.35 -12.30 -6.60
C ASP A 639 -9.14 -13.37 -7.69
N VAL A 640 -10.17 -14.12 -8.05
CA VAL A 640 -10.12 -15.12 -9.14
C VAL A 640 -10.61 -14.56 -10.47
N LEU A 641 -11.55 -13.61 -10.49
CA LEU A 641 -12.02 -13.01 -11.74
C LEU A 641 -10.95 -12.10 -12.36
N PRO A 642 -10.81 -12.00 -13.70
CA PRO A 642 -9.80 -11.15 -14.31
C PRO A 642 -9.94 -9.68 -13.87
N SER A 643 -8.83 -8.93 -13.96
CA SER A 643 -8.93 -7.47 -13.84
C SER A 643 -9.84 -6.96 -14.95
N PHE A 644 -10.76 -6.12 -14.51
CA PHE A 644 -11.81 -5.58 -15.34
C PHE A 644 -11.25 -4.59 -16.36
N TYR A 645 -10.38 -3.71 -15.89
CA TYR A 645 -9.64 -2.78 -16.72
C TYR A 645 -8.14 -3.09 -16.67
N THR A 646 -7.49 -2.83 -17.79
CA THR A 646 -6.04 -2.66 -17.88
C THR A 646 -5.74 -1.24 -18.31
N GLY A 647 -4.54 -0.74 -18.03
CA GLY A 647 -4.16 0.59 -18.46
C GLY A 647 -2.77 0.98 -18.00
N LYS A 648 -2.43 2.24 -18.23
CA LYS A 648 -1.17 2.84 -17.80
C LYS A 648 -1.40 3.87 -16.70
N LEU A 649 -0.62 3.77 -15.64
CA LEU A 649 -0.49 4.79 -14.61
C LEU A 649 0.24 5.99 -15.21
N ILE A 650 -0.36 7.18 -15.11
CA ILE A 650 0.27 8.41 -15.59
C ILE A 650 1.28 8.87 -14.52
N PRO A 651 2.58 9.03 -14.85
CA PRO A 651 3.58 9.48 -13.89
C PRO A 651 3.31 10.93 -13.46
N LEU A 652 3.58 11.28 -12.20
CA LEU A 652 3.24 12.62 -11.67
C LEU A 652 3.98 13.73 -12.42
N THR A 653 5.18 13.45 -12.92
CA THR A 653 5.97 14.37 -13.74
C THR A 653 5.32 14.70 -15.09
N ALA A 654 4.40 13.87 -15.58
CA ALA A 654 3.71 14.09 -16.84
C ALA A 654 2.35 14.81 -16.68
N ILE A 655 1.92 15.08 -15.45
CA ILE A 655 0.71 15.87 -15.19
C ILE A 655 1.02 17.33 -15.53
N GLU A 656 0.11 18.04 -16.18
CA GLU A 656 0.32 19.45 -16.60
C GLU A 656 -0.45 20.46 -15.73
N SER A 657 -1.52 20.00 -15.07
CA SER A 657 -2.36 20.80 -14.18
C SER A 657 -2.84 19.90 -13.05
N LEU A 658 -2.77 20.39 -11.81
CA LEU A 658 -3.25 19.64 -10.63
C LEU A 658 -4.74 19.86 -10.33
N LYS A 659 -5.44 20.70 -11.10
CA LYS A 659 -6.88 20.99 -10.87
C LYS A 659 -7.77 19.73 -10.87
N PHE A 660 -7.27 18.63 -11.41
CA PHE A 660 -7.95 17.35 -11.47
C PHE A 660 -7.90 16.54 -10.18
N LEU A 661 -7.02 16.86 -9.22
CA LEU A 661 -6.88 16.09 -7.97
C LEU A 661 -7.94 16.45 -6.91
N ASP A 662 -8.72 17.50 -7.15
CA ASP A 662 -9.87 17.88 -6.34
C ASP A 662 -11.15 17.46 -7.07
N GLU A 663 -11.92 16.56 -6.46
CA GLU A 663 -13.14 15.97 -7.05
C GLU A 663 -14.15 17.04 -7.47
N ASP A 664 -14.14 18.18 -6.77
CA ASP A 664 -15.04 19.32 -7.01
C ASP A 664 -14.63 20.21 -8.20
N THR A 665 -13.40 20.07 -8.73
CA THR A 665 -12.86 20.96 -9.77
C THR A 665 -12.35 20.24 -11.02
N ALA A 666 -12.68 18.96 -11.19
CA ALA A 666 -12.34 18.21 -12.39
C ALA A 666 -12.82 18.95 -13.65
N SER A 667 -11.89 19.26 -14.57
CA SER A 667 -12.25 19.90 -15.85
C SER A 667 -12.99 18.89 -16.75
N ASN A 668 -13.59 19.40 -17.84
CA ASN A 668 -14.18 18.57 -18.90
C ASN A 668 -13.22 17.51 -19.49
N ASP A 669 -11.91 17.61 -19.25
CA ASP A 669 -10.87 16.75 -19.85
C ASP A 669 -10.52 15.51 -19.01
N VAL A 670 -10.97 15.41 -17.75
CA VAL A 670 -10.70 14.25 -16.88
C VAL A 670 -11.99 13.63 -16.40
N PHE A 671 -12.13 12.33 -16.62
CA PHE A 671 -13.26 11.55 -16.13
C PHE A 671 -12.98 11.03 -14.72
N VAL A 672 -13.82 11.37 -13.75
CA VAL A 672 -13.63 10.93 -12.35
C VAL A 672 -14.49 9.69 -12.08
N ILE A 673 -13.86 8.66 -11.54
CA ILE A 673 -14.55 7.50 -10.97
C ILE A 673 -14.37 7.56 -9.45
N PRO A 674 -15.32 8.18 -8.75
CA PRO A 674 -15.22 8.33 -7.31
C PRO A 674 -15.43 6.99 -6.62
N SER A 675 -14.83 6.83 -5.45
CA SER A 675 -15.34 5.92 -4.46
C SER A 675 -16.62 6.54 -3.87
N PRO A 676 -17.72 5.79 -3.79
CA PRO A 676 -18.91 6.27 -3.08
C PRO A 676 -18.58 6.56 -1.61
N THR A 677 -19.23 7.59 -1.07
CA THR A 677 -18.96 8.11 0.28
C THR A 677 -19.61 7.23 1.35
N VAL A 678 -19.12 7.34 2.59
CA VAL A 678 -19.58 6.53 3.74
C VAL A 678 -21.07 6.75 4.06
N GLU A 679 -21.65 7.87 3.62
CA GLU A 679 -23.05 8.23 3.89
C GLU A 679 -24.05 7.51 2.96
N GLU A 680 -23.61 6.98 1.83
CA GLU A 680 -24.48 6.27 0.91
C GLU A 680 -24.74 4.84 1.39
N THR A 681 -26.00 4.38 1.29
CA THR A 681 -26.26 2.95 1.48
C THR A 681 -25.50 2.17 0.41
N ARG A 682 -25.00 0.98 0.78
CA ARG A 682 -24.18 0.15 -0.11
C ARG A 682 -24.86 -0.14 -1.46
N GLU A 683 -26.19 -0.22 -1.47
CA GLU A 683 -27.01 -0.43 -2.68
C GLU A 683 -27.05 0.83 -3.56
N ILE A 684 -27.31 2.01 -2.99
CA ILE A 684 -27.32 3.27 -3.76
C ILE A 684 -25.93 3.60 -4.30
N GLY A 685 -24.90 3.45 -3.45
CA GLY A 685 -23.51 3.70 -3.84
C GLY A 685 -23.03 2.75 -4.95
N TRP A 686 -23.55 1.51 -4.97
CA TRP A 686 -23.35 0.61 -6.10
C TRP A 686 -23.94 1.18 -7.37
N GLU A 687 -25.25 1.47 -7.39
CA GLU A 687 -25.96 1.83 -8.63
C GLU A 687 -25.33 3.04 -9.31
N LYS A 688 -24.93 4.03 -8.50
CA LYS A 688 -24.19 5.21 -8.97
C LYS A 688 -22.82 4.84 -9.55
N ALA A 689 -22.05 3.99 -8.86
CA ALA A 689 -20.75 3.56 -9.34
C ALA A 689 -20.86 2.80 -10.67
N LEU A 690 -21.85 1.92 -10.82
CA LEU A 690 -22.10 1.21 -12.07
C LEU A 690 -22.48 2.17 -13.20
N ALA A 691 -23.40 3.12 -12.97
CA ALA A 691 -23.76 4.12 -13.97
C ALA A 691 -22.56 4.94 -14.47
N LYS A 692 -21.66 5.32 -13.55
CA LYS A 692 -20.42 6.03 -13.90
C LYS A 692 -19.45 5.18 -14.72
N LEU A 693 -19.39 3.87 -14.46
CA LEU A 693 -18.59 2.95 -15.27
C LEU A 693 -19.17 2.72 -16.68
N ASN A 694 -20.51 2.76 -16.83
CA ASN A 694 -21.16 2.71 -18.15
C ASN A 694 -20.74 3.91 -18.99
N GLU A 695 -20.83 5.10 -18.40
CA GLU A 695 -20.41 6.37 -19.03
C GLU A 695 -18.94 6.33 -19.43
N LEU A 696 -18.06 5.84 -18.54
CA LEU A 696 -16.64 5.67 -18.82
C LEU A 696 -16.41 4.76 -20.02
N ASN A 697 -17.09 3.61 -20.11
CA ASN A 697 -16.84 2.64 -21.18
C ASN A 697 -17.20 3.21 -22.55
N GLU A 698 -18.32 3.95 -22.65
CA GLU A 698 -18.63 4.68 -23.88
C GLU A 698 -17.56 5.71 -24.23
N LEU A 699 -17.01 6.38 -23.21
CA LEU A 699 -15.99 7.40 -23.37
C LEU A 699 -14.65 6.82 -23.82
N ILE A 700 -14.15 5.74 -23.20
CA ILE A 700 -12.87 5.10 -23.57
C ILE A 700 -12.93 4.56 -25.01
N VAL A 701 -14.07 4.00 -25.41
CA VAL A 701 -14.24 3.49 -26.80
C VAL A 701 -14.14 4.63 -27.82
N LYS A 702 -14.70 5.80 -27.49
CA LYS A 702 -14.63 6.99 -28.36
C LYS A 702 -13.26 7.68 -28.29
N ASN A 703 -12.67 7.75 -27.10
CA ASN A 703 -11.46 8.47 -26.76
C ASN A 703 -10.50 7.56 -25.95
N PRO A 704 -9.68 6.72 -26.59
CA PRO A 704 -8.79 5.79 -25.89
C PRO A 704 -7.74 6.47 -25.00
N ASP A 705 -7.37 7.72 -25.31
CA ASP A 705 -6.40 8.51 -24.52
C ASP A 705 -7.06 9.30 -23.38
N GLN A 706 -8.33 9.01 -23.07
CA GLN A 706 -9.06 9.65 -21.99
C GLN A 706 -8.33 9.45 -20.66
N LYS A 707 -8.00 10.58 -20.00
CA LYS A 707 -7.47 10.57 -18.64
C LYS A 707 -8.59 10.29 -17.66
N VAL A 708 -8.38 9.31 -16.80
CA VAL A 708 -9.34 8.85 -15.80
C VAL A 708 -8.73 8.99 -14.41
N LEU A 709 -9.42 9.66 -13.50
CA LEU A 709 -9.05 9.70 -12.09
C LEU A 709 -9.78 8.56 -11.36
N LEU A 710 -9.01 7.59 -10.87
CA LEU A 710 -9.50 6.56 -9.95
C LEU A 710 -9.35 7.10 -8.53
N SER A 711 -10.42 7.67 -7.97
CA SER A 711 -10.40 8.28 -6.63
C SER A 711 -10.93 7.30 -5.57
N GLY A 712 -10.20 7.12 -4.48
CA GLY A 712 -10.61 6.27 -3.36
C GLY A 712 -10.57 4.77 -3.64
N TRP A 713 -9.68 4.31 -4.52
CA TRP A 713 -9.54 2.87 -4.84
C TRP A 713 -8.56 2.19 -3.90
N LYS A 714 -8.81 0.94 -3.52
CA LYS A 714 -7.94 0.17 -2.60
C LYS A 714 -6.71 -0.35 -3.32
N LEU A 715 -5.51 -0.01 -2.82
CA LEU A 715 -4.26 -0.63 -3.27
C LEU A 715 -4.21 -2.09 -2.76
N LEU A 716 -4.25 -3.04 -3.70
CA LEU A 716 -4.21 -4.46 -3.39
C LEU A 716 -2.80 -5.05 -3.56
N TYR A 717 -2.05 -4.57 -4.54
CA TYR A 717 -0.81 -5.22 -4.95
C TYR A 717 0.14 -4.27 -5.69
N ILE A 718 1.44 -4.53 -5.56
CA ILE A 718 2.54 -3.88 -6.28
C ILE A 718 3.52 -4.97 -6.73
N ASP A 719 3.89 -4.99 -8.01
CA ASP A 719 4.92 -5.85 -8.59
C ASP A 719 6.01 -5.00 -9.23
N VAL A 720 7.26 -5.16 -8.77
CA VAL A 720 8.43 -4.50 -9.32
C VAL A 720 9.45 -5.57 -9.68
N LYS A 721 9.75 -5.69 -10.98
CA LYS A 721 10.79 -6.58 -11.49
C LYS A 721 12.09 -5.79 -11.65
N GLU A 722 13.20 -6.33 -11.15
CA GLU A 722 14.50 -5.63 -11.12
C GLU A 722 15.05 -5.21 -12.48
N THR A 723 14.76 -5.99 -13.53
CA THR A 723 15.27 -5.73 -14.87
C THR A 723 14.25 -4.98 -15.74
N ALA A 724 13.09 -4.62 -15.20
CA ALA A 724 12.05 -3.93 -15.94
C ALA A 724 12.09 -2.43 -15.65
N GLU A 725 11.96 -1.64 -16.70
CA GLU A 725 11.69 -0.20 -16.61
C GLU A 725 10.26 0.08 -16.12
N GLU A 726 9.36 -0.91 -16.30
CA GLU A 726 7.97 -0.83 -15.86
C GLU A 726 7.71 -1.67 -14.61
N ALA A 727 6.86 -1.14 -13.72
CA ALA A 727 6.26 -1.82 -12.60
C ALA A 727 4.73 -1.86 -12.72
N ASN A 728 4.08 -2.65 -11.88
CA ASN A 728 2.64 -2.86 -11.97
C ASN A 728 1.96 -2.71 -10.61
N ILE A 729 0.74 -2.18 -10.61
CA ILE A 729 -0.13 -2.15 -9.43
C ILE A 729 -1.50 -2.75 -9.74
N ILE A 730 -2.18 -3.26 -8.71
CA ILE A 730 -3.59 -3.64 -8.80
C ILE A 730 -4.39 -2.81 -7.80
N LEU A 731 -5.42 -2.14 -8.32
CA LEU A 731 -6.39 -1.40 -7.53
C LEU A 731 -7.74 -2.10 -7.53
N VAL A 732 -8.51 -1.93 -6.45
CA VAL A 732 -9.84 -2.54 -6.29
C VAL A 732 -10.87 -1.48 -5.90
N HIS A 733 -12.00 -1.47 -6.59
CA HIS A 733 -13.12 -0.61 -6.24
C HIS A 733 -13.74 -1.06 -4.91
N PRO A 734 -13.86 -0.19 -3.90
CA PRO A 734 -14.22 -0.59 -2.54
C PRO A 734 -15.63 -1.20 -2.41
N LEU A 735 -16.60 -0.80 -3.25
CA LEU A 735 -17.96 -1.36 -3.22
C LEU A 735 -18.22 -2.45 -4.25
N LEU A 736 -17.53 -2.41 -5.39
CA LEU A 736 -17.82 -3.28 -6.52
C LEU A 736 -16.90 -4.50 -6.53
N GLY A 737 -15.75 -4.44 -5.85
CA GLY A 737 -14.71 -5.48 -5.90
C GLY A 737 -14.01 -5.58 -7.26
N MET A 738 -14.37 -4.71 -8.21
CA MET A 738 -13.76 -4.66 -9.55
C MET A 738 -12.30 -4.27 -9.46
N ARG A 739 -11.46 -4.91 -10.27
CA ARG A 739 -10.01 -4.70 -10.23
C ARG A 739 -9.52 -3.98 -11.47
N VAL A 740 -8.56 -3.08 -11.29
CA VAL A 740 -7.82 -2.44 -12.38
C VAL A 740 -6.38 -2.87 -12.27
N TYR A 741 -5.79 -3.35 -13.36
CA TYR A 741 -4.36 -3.63 -13.46
C TYR A 741 -3.68 -2.51 -14.22
N LEU A 742 -2.69 -1.86 -13.61
CA LEU A 742 -2.00 -0.72 -14.19
C LEU A 742 -0.52 -1.02 -14.32
N THR A 743 0.04 -0.72 -15.48
CA THR A 743 1.50 -0.66 -15.68
C THR A 743 1.97 0.78 -15.55
N GLY A 744 3.19 1.02 -15.11
CA GLY A 744 3.73 2.37 -14.96
C GLY A 744 5.25 2.38 -14.85
N ASP A 745 5.84 3.58 -14.85
CA ASP A 745 7.27 3.75 -14.59
C ASP A 745 7.65 3.17 -13.21
N ARG A 746 8.71 2.35 -13.18
CA ARG A 746 9.14 1.66 -11.97
C ARG A 746 9.48 2.64 -10.85
N THR A 747 10.23 3.70 -11.15
CA THR A 747 10.71 4.65 -10.16
C THR A 747 9.54 5.43 -9.57
N ASP A 748 8.59 5.88 -10.40
CA ASP A 748 7.35 6.51 -9.97
C ASP A 748 6.55 5.61 -9.00
N ILE A 749 6.38 4.33 -9.33
CA ILE A 749 5.65 3.37 -8.46
C ILE A 749 6.39 3.13 -7.14
N CYS A 750 7.71 2.95 -7.16
CA CYS A 750 8.51 2.78 -5.95
C CYS A 750 8.44 4.01 -5.04
N LEU A 751 8.49 5.22 -5.61
CA LEU A 751 8.39 6.46 -4.84
C LEU A 751 7.00 6.64 -4.22
N ARG A 752 5.91 6.40 -4.99
CA ARG A 752 4.54 6.57 -4.50
C ARG A 752 4.11 5.53 -3.46
N PHE A 753 4.55 4.29 -3.62
CA PHE A 753 3.99 3.14 -2.89
C PHE A 753 5.02 2.30 -2.13
N GLY A 754 6.30 2.67 -2.14
CA GLY A 754 7.38 1.93 -1.48
C GLY A 754 7.56 2.23 0.01
N ALA A 755 6.76 3.11 0.61
CA ALA A 755 6.87 3.43 2.03
C ALA A 755 6.38 2.26 2.91
N THR A 756 7.19 1.85 3.89
CA THR A 756 6.91 0.71 4.80
C THR A 756 5.71 0.93 5.73
N TRP A 757 5.30 2.18 5.93
CA TRP A 757 4.15 2.56 6.75
C TRP A 757 2.82 2.52 5.97
N ILE A 758 2.85 2.46 4.63
CA ILE A 758 1.64 2.19 3.83
C ILE A 758 1.10 0.82 4.24
N ARG A 759 -0.19 0.55 4.10
CA ARG A 759 -0.78 -0.75 4.48
C ARG A 759 -1.66 -1.34 3.38
N PRO A 760 -1.87 -2.66 3.38
CA PRO A 760 -2.78 -3.32 2.45
C PRO A 760 -4.21 -2.77 2.55
N GLY A 761 -4.80 -2.42 1.41
CA GLY A 761 -6.16 -1.89 1.36
C GLY A 761 -6.28 -0.40 1.69
N MET A 762 -5.17 0.33 1.82
CA MET A 762 -5.20 1.80 1.84
C MET A 762 -5.79 2.34 0.53
N LEU A 763 -6.52 3.45 0.63
CA LEU A 763 -7.10 4.12 -0.53
C LEU A 763 -6.06 5.00 -1.23
N VAL A 764 -6.12 5.00 -2.55
CA VAL A 764 -5.25 5.80 -3.42
C VAL A 764 -6.07 6.56 -4.44
N ASN A 765 -5.54 7.71 -4.85
CA ASN A 765 -6.07 8.52 -5.94
C ASN A 765 -5.04 8.52 -7.06
N VAL A 766 -5.34 7.87 -8.18
CA VAL A 766 -4.39 7.77 -9.30
C VAL A 766 -5.00 8.21 -10.61
N LEU A 767 -4.19 8.91 -11.41
CA LEU A 767 -4.55 9.27 -12.78
C LEU A 767 -4.03 8.21 -13.75
N VAL A 768 -4.90 7.73 -14.64
CA VAL A 768 -4.62 6.61 -15.53
C VAL A 768 -5.13 6.89 -16.93
N CYS A 769 -4.56 6.20 -17.92
CA CYS A 769 -5.19 5.98 -19.22
C CYS A 769 -5.58 4.51 -19.30
N LEU A 770 -6.87 4.22 -19.47
CA LEU A 770 -7.37 2.85 -19.53
C LEU A 770 -7.36 2.33 -20.97
N ASP A 771 -7.02 1.06 -21.15
CA ASP A 771 -7.01 0.43 -22.46
C ASP A 771 -8.44 0.29 -22.99
N SER A 772 -8.66 0.55 -24.28
CA SER A 772 -9.96 0.37 -24.94
C SER A 772 -10.43 -1.09 -25.00
N LYS A 773 -9.53 -2.04 -24.77
CA LYS A 773 -9.81 -3.47 -24.63
C LYS A 773 -9.00 -4.03 -23.48
N ALA A 774 -9.65 -4.69 -22.54
CA ALA A 774 -8.96 -5.36 -21.43
C ALA A 774 -8.02 -6.46 -21.98
N GLN A 775 -6.70 -6.27 -21.87
CA GLN A 775 -5.70 -7.20 -22.40
C GLN A 775 -5.83 -8.63 -21.83
N ARG A 776 -6.40 -8.79 -20.64
CA ARG A 776 -6.37 -10.07 -19.89
C ARG A 776 -7.33 -11.15 -20.39
N GLN A 777 -8.38 -10.81 -21.13
CA GLN A 777 -9.27 -11.80 -21.77
C GLN A 777 -8.59 -12.44 -22.99
N GLN A 778 -7.65 -11.72 -23.60
CA GLN A 778 -6.95 -12.14 -24.79
C GLN A 778 -6.21 -13.47 -24.60
N ASN A 779 -5.64 -13.70 -23.42
CA ASN A 779 -4.91 -14.93 -23.12
C ASN A 779 -5.80 -16.18 -23.17
N VAL A 780 -7.03 -16.10 -22.63
CA VAL A 780 -7.96 -17.22 -22.69
C VAL A 780 -8.39 -17.45 -24.14
N TYR A 781 -8.67 -16.39 -24.89
CA TYR A 781 -8.97 -16.50 -26.33
C TYR A 781 -7.82 -17.14 -27.11
N ASP A 782 -6.59 -16.73 -26.87
CA ASP A 782 -5.42 -17.23 -27.58
C ASP A 782 -5.21 -18.73 -27.26
N ASN A 783 -5.39 -19.14 -26.00
CA ASN A 783 -5.35 -20.54 -25.59
C ASN A 783 -6.45 -21.38 -26.28
N LEU A 784 -7.66 -20.84 -26.41
CA LEU A 784 -8.76 -21.50 -27.11
C LEU A 784 -8.55 -21.53 -28.63
N SER A 785 -7.83 -20.57 -29.20
CA SER A 785 -7.57 -20.48 -30.65
C SER A 785 -6.56 -21.50 -31.17
N ALA A 786 -5.73 -22.07 -30.30
CA ALA A 786 -4.81 -23.15 -30.62
C ALA A 786 -5.51 -24.52 -30.80
N PHE A 787 -6.82 -24.58 -30.58
CA PHE A 787 -7.64 -25.74 -30.85
C PHE A 787 -7.77 -25.97 -32.36
N GLU A 788 -7.38 -27.15 -32.84
CA GLU A 788 -7.42 -27.50 -34.27
C GLU A 788 -8.89 -27.58 -34.76
N LEU A 789 -9.44 -26.44 -35.17
CA LEU A 789 -10.64 -26.41 -36.00
C LEU A 789 -10.23 -26.70 -37.45
N PRO A 790 -11.00 -27.51 -38.20
CA PRO A 790 -10.72 -27.74 -39.61
C PRO A 790 -10.62 -26.39 -40.29
N LYS A 791 -9.50 -26.15 -40.99
CA LYS A 791 -9.17 -24.89 -41.68
C LYS A 791 -10.31 -24.55 -42.65
N SER A 792 -11.33 -23.84 -42.17
CA SER A 792 -12.26 -23.16 -43.05
C SER A 792 -11.44 -22.06 -43.70
N GLY A 793 -11.39 -22.00 -45.03
CA GLY A 793 -10.54 -21.08 -45.80
C GLY A 793 -10.88 -19.59 -45.64
N LYS A 794 -11.52 -19.18 -44.53
CA LYS A 794 -11.87 -17.79 -44.20
C LYS A 794 -11.23 -17.40 -42.86
N ASN A 795 -10.74 -16.15 -42.80
CA ASN A 795 -10.39 -15.47 -41.54
C ASN A 795 -11.59 -15.53 -40.59
N THR A 796 -11.60 -16.52 -39.71
CA THR A 796 -12.65 -16.74 -38.71
C THR A 796 -12.33 -15.83 -37.54
N SER A 797 -13.29 -15.01 -37.08
CA SER A 797 -13.01 -14.08 -35.98
C SER A 797 -12.77 -14.84 -34.67
N LYS A 798 -12.04 -14.26 -33.70
CA LYS A 798 -11.76 -14.92 -32.41
C LYS A 798 -13.03 -15.27 -31.62
N LEU A 799 -14.09 -14.46 -31.79
CA LEU A 799 -15.39 -14.69 -31.16
C LEU A 799 -16.10 -15.91 -31.77
N ASP A 800 -15.93 -16.13 -33.08
CA ASP A 800 -16.49 -17.29 -33.78
C ASP A 800 -15.88 -18.61 -33.28
N ILE A 801 -14.60 -18.63 -32.91
CA ILE A 801 -13.93 -19.83 -32.36
C ILE A 801 -14.58 -20.25 -31.04
N VAL A 802 -14.78 -19.31 -30.11
CA VAL A 802 -15.40 -19.60 -28.81
C VAL A 802 -16.82 -20.12 -28.99
N GLN A 803 -17.61 -19.46 -29.83
CA GLN A 803 -18.97 -19.89 -30.12
C GLN A 803 -19.00 -21.27 -30.80
N LEU A 804 -18.03 -21.59 -31.63
CA LEU A 804 -17.92 -22.88 -32.29
C LEU A 804 -17.54 -24.00 -31.31
N ILE A 805 -16.65 -23.76 -30.35
CA ILE A 805 -16.32 -24.71 -29.28
C ILE A 805 -17.56 -25.04 -28.44
N LEU A 806 -18.31 -24.01 -28.00
CA LEU A 806 -19.55 -24.20 -27.24
C LEU A 806 -20.60 -24.99 -28.04
N LYS A 807 -20.80 -24.64 -29.32
CA LYS A 807 -21.73 -25.35 -30.21
C LYS A 807 -21.31 -26.79 -30.47
N LYS A 808 -20.01 -27.06 -30.67
CA LYS A 808 -19.51 -28.43 -30.84
C LYS A 808 -19.77 -29.25 -29.58
N PHE A 809 -19.47 -28.71 -28.40
CA PHE A 809 -19.76 -29.37 -27.13
C PHE A 809 -21.26 -29.65 -26.95
N GLN A 810 -22.14 -28.70 -27.29
CA GLN A 810 -23.59 -28.91 -27.25
C GLN A 810 -24.04 -30.03 -28.18
N LYS A 811 -23.59 -30.00 -29.44
CA LYS A 811 -23.95 -30.99 -30.47
C LYS A 811 -23.47 -32.39 -30.12
N VAL A 812 -22.21 -32.54 -29.72
CA VAL A 812 -21.62 -33.84 -29.34
C VAL A 812 -22.38 -34.47 -28.17
N ASN A 813 -22.83 -33.65 -27.22
CA ASN A 813 -23.53 -34.10 -26.02
C ASN A 813 -25.07 -34.03 -26.13
N LYS A 814 -25.62 -33.76 -27.32
CA LYS A 814 -27.07 -33.65 -27.58
C LYS A 814 -27.79 -32.68 -26.63
N LEU A 815 -27.15 -31.55 -26.33
CA LEU A 815 -27.64 -30.49 -25.45
C LEU A 815 -28.46 -29.44 -26.21
N ASP A 816 -29.14 -29.81 -27.29
CA ASP A 816 -29.75 -28.88 -28.26
C ASP A 816 -30.79 -27.91 -27.64
N LYS A 817 -31.31 -28.20 -26.44
CA LYS A 817 -32.22 -27.33 -25.68
C LYS A 817 -31.54 -26.40 -24.66
N LYS A 818 -30.24 -26.59 -24.38
CA LYS A 818 -29.51 -25.89 -23.32
C LYS A 818 -28.53 -24.90 -23.95
N TRP A 819 -28.78 -23.60 -23.78
CA TRP A 819 -27.85 -22.55 -24.21
C TRP A 819 -26.69 -22.44 -23.21
N LEU A 820 -25.45 -22.58 -23.68
CA LEU A 820 -24.27 -22.36 -22.85
C LEU A 820 -23.82 -20.91 -22.98
N HIS A 821 -23.75 -20.21 -21.85
CA HIS A 821 -23.23 -18.85 -21.80
C HIS A 821 -21.72 -18.88 -21.90
N SER A 822 -21.15 -17.96 -22.69
CA SER A 822 -19.71 -17.78 -22.77
C SER A 822 -19.20 -17.15 -21.47
N PRO A 823 -18.29 -17.81 -20.71
CA PRO A 823 -17.65 -17.21 -19.54
C PRO A 823 -16.90 -15.93 -19.86
N LEU A 824 -16.36 -15.79 -21.08
CA LEU A 824 -15.69 -14.58 -21.53
C LEU A 824 -16.65 -13.40 -21.65
N GLU A 825 -17.89 -13.66 -22.05
CA GLU A 825 -18.92 -12.62 -22.08
C GLU A 825 -19.39 -12.31 -20.66
N VAL A 826 -19.69 -13.32 -19.83
CA VAL A 826 -20.24 -13.10 -18.48
C VAL A 826 -19.25 -12.45 -17.52
N PHE A 827 -18.02 -12.92 -17.45
CA PHE A 827 -17.00 -12.39 -16.54
C PHE A 827 -16.13 -11.31 -17.18
N GLY A 828 -16.27 -11.10 -18.48
CA GLY A 828 -15.46 -10.15 -19.24
C GLY A 828 -16.23 -8.93 -19.78
N ASN A 829 -17.55 -8.96 -19.82
CA ASN A 829 -18.38 -7.82 -20.21
C ASN A 829 -19.15 -7.33 -18.96
N PRO A 830 -18.99 -6.06 -18.55
CA PRO A 830 -19.62 -5.58 -17.31
C PRO A 830 -21.14 -5.43 -17.48
N PHE A 831 -21.63 -5.44 -18.72
CA PHE A 831 -23.01 -5.12 -19.09
C PHE A 831 -23.70 -6.30 -19.73
N TYR A 832 -23.22 -7.52 -19.46
CA TYR A 832 -23.84 -8.73 -19.96
C TYR A 832 -25.34 -8.78 -19.58
N ASP A 833 -25.69 -8.30 -18.38
CA ASP A 833 -27.03 -7.88 -17.95
C ASP A 833 -26.92 -7.23 -16.56
N ASP A 834 -27.42 -6.00 -16.37
CA ASP A 834 -27.35 -5.28 -15.08
C ASP A 834 -27.99 -6.07 -13.92
N LYS A 835 -28.88 -7.03 -14.21
CA LYS A 835 -29.55 -7.87 -13.21
C LYS A 835 -28.69 -9.03 -12.66
N TYR A 836 -27.58 -9.40 -13.31
CA TYR A 836 -26.77 -10.59 -12.95
C TYR A 836 -25.38 -10.25 -12.39
N ILE A 837 -25.12 -8.97 -12.09
CA ILE A 837 -23.86 -8.52 -11.49
C ILE A 837 -23.84 -8.80 -9.97
N THR A 838 -25.02 -9.03 -9.36
CA THR A 838 -25.17 -9.40 -7.94
C THR A 838 -25.42 -10.89 -7.76
N ILE A 839 -24.80 -11.51 -6.75
CA ILE A 839 -25.18 -12.85 -6.28
C ILE A 839 -25.54 -12.79 -4.79
N THR A 840 -26.50 -13.62 -4.40
CA THR A 840 -26.91 -13.78 -2.99
C THR A 840 -26.20 -14.99 -2.41
N GLY A 841 -25.55 -14.84 -1.26
CA GLY A 841 -24.84 -15.95 -0.63
C GLY A 841 -24.49 -15.73 0.83
N HIS A 842 -24.00 -16.78 1.47
CA HIS A 842 -23.59 -16.74 2.87
C HIS A 842 -22.23 -16.05 3.01
N ALA A 843 -22.22 -14.89 3.69
CA ALA A 843 -21.02 -14.15 4.02
C ALA A 843 -20.41 -14.67 5.32
N ALA A 844 -19.15 -15.12 5.27
CA ALA A 844 -18.40 -15.51 6.45
C ALA A 844 -16.91 -15.16 6.31
N PRO A 845 -16.13 -15.29 7.40
CA PRO A 845 -14.70 -15.47 7.29
C PRO A 845 -14.38 -16.61 6.33
N ILE A 846 -13.49 -16.38 5.36
CA ILE A 846 -13.04 -17.41 4.41
C ILE A 846 -11.52 -17.41 4.27
N HIS A 847 -10.96 -18.55 3.89
CA HIS A 847 -9.55 -18.69 3.60
C HIS A 847 -9.14 -17.93 2.33
N GLY A 848 -9.98 -17.96 1.28
CA GLY A 848 -9.78 -17.28 0.00
C GLY A 848 -8.69 -17.88 -0.90
N ASP A 849 -7.68 -18.55 -0.31
CA ASP A 849 -6.63 -19.29 -1.03
C ASP A 849 -6.51 -20.77 -0.65
N LEU A 850 -7.65 -21.46 -0.56
CA LEU A 850 -7.71 -22.87 -0.18
C LEU A 850 -7.27 -23.82 -1.32
N ASN A 851 -5.98 -23.82 -1.66
CA ASN A 851 -5.40 -24.76 -2.63
C ASN A 851 -4.91 -26.04 -1.94
N LEU A 852 -4.73 -27.12 -2.70
CA LEU A 852 -4.29 -28.43 -2.17
C LEU A 852 -2.91 -28.38 -1.49
N ASN A 853 -2.03 -27.49 -1.96
CA ASN A 853 -0.70 -27.29 -1.37
C ASN A 853 -0.72 -26.50 -0.05
N ASN A 854 -1.82 -25.81 0.23
CA ASN A 854 -1.98 -24.97 1.42
C ASN A 854 -2.62 -25.74 2.60
N ILE A 855 -2.84 -27.05 2.43
CA ILE A 855 -3.37 -27.95 3.45
C ILE A 855 -2.31 -29.03 3.70
N LEU A 856 -1.66 -28.98 4.86
CA LEU A 856 -0.55 -29.86 5.21
C LEU A 856 -0.99 -30.94 6.21
N TYR A 857 -0.54 -32.17 5.98
CA TYR A 857 -0.81 -33.33 6.82
C TYR A 857 0.48 -33.92 7.37
N PRO A 858 0.57 -34.14 8.68
CA PRO A 858 1.49 -35.07 9.30
C PRO A 858 1.24 -36.51 8.82
N VAL A 859 2.29 -37.32 8.80
CA VAL A 859 2.23 -38.74 8.38
C VAL A 859 1.20 -39.57 9.17
N SER A 860 0.96 -39.22 10.44
CA SER A 860 0.10 -39.98 11.36
C SER A 860 -1.28 -39.35 11.59
N GLU A 861 -1.61 -38.24 10.93
CA GLU A 861 -2.85 -37.51 11.20
C GLU A 861 -3.75 -37.38 9.97
N THR A 862 -5.05 -37.33 10.23
CA THR A 862 -6.10 -37.19 9.20
C THR A 862 -6.75 -35.81 9.23
N CYS A 863 -6.20 -34.84 9.97
CA CYS A 863 -6.66 -33.45 9.96
C CYS A 863 -5.58 -32.56 9.35
N GLY A 864 -5.93 -31.72 8.37
CA GLY A 864 -4.99 -30.86 7.68
C GLY A 864 -4.81 -29.50 8.37
N TRP A 865 -3.58 -29.00 8.38
CA TRP A 865 -3.23 -27.66 8.83
C TRP A 865 -3.33 -26.67 7.68
N LEU A 866 -3.99 -25.54 7.93
CA LEU A 866 -4.06 -24.44 6.97
C LEU A 866 -2.82 -23.55 7.08
N ILE A 867 -2.31 -23.14 5.91
CA ILE A 867 -1.25 -22.15 5.72
C ILE A 867 -1.65 -21.15 4.62
N ASP A 868 -0.87 -20.07 4.45
CA ASP A 868 -1.01 -19.07 3.36
C ASP A 868 -2.28 -18.22 3.49
N PHE A 869 -2.26 -17.26 4.42
CA PHE A 869 -3.42 -16.47 4.82
C PHE A 869 -3.58 -15.13 4.07
N GLU A 870 -2.83 -14.90 2.99
CA GLU A 870 -2.76 -13.60 2.29
C GLU A 870 -4.10 -13.19 1.63
N ARG A 871 -4.99 -14.15 1.33
CA ARG A 871 -6.29 -13.91 0.69
C ARG A 871 -7.47 -14.14 1.63
N VAL A 872 -7.19 -14.35 2.91
CA VAL A 872 -8.22 -14.50 3.92
C VAL A 872 -9.05 -13.22 3.97
N LYS A 873 -10.37 -13.38 4.04
CA LYS A 873 -11.32 -12.27 4.13
C LYS A 873 -12.20 -12.47 5.35
N GLU A 874 -12.48 -11.38 6.05
CA GLU A 874 -13.45 -11.40 7.14
C GLU A 874 -14.88 -11.64 6.63
N GLN A 875 -15.18 -11.18 5.41
CA GLN A 875 -16.46 -11.38 4.74
C GLN A 875 -16.22 -11.80 3.28
N GLY A 876 -16.35 -13.10 3.01
CA GLY A 876 -16.34 -13.68 1.69
C GLY A 876 -17.34 -14.81 1.54
N LEU A 877 -17.48 -15.34 0.32
CA LEU A 877 -18.49 -16.34 -0.02
C LEU A 877 -17.99 -17.71 0.45
N ILE A 878 -18.66 -18.34 1.41
CA ILE A 878 -18.25 -19.67 1.91
C ILE A 878 -18.11 -20.68 0.76
N ALA A 879 -19.09 -20.67 -0.15
CA ALA A 879 -19.10 -21.56 -1.31
C ALA A 879 -17.87 -21.40 -2.20
N PHE A 880 -17.21 -20.25 -2.20
CA PHE A 880 -16.01 -20.03 -3.00
C PHE A 880 -14.80 -20.82 -2.48
N ASP A 881 -14.58 -20.92 -1.16
CA ASP A 881 -13.51 -21.76 -0.61
C ASP A 881 -13.71 -23.24 -1.00
N LEU A 882 -14.94 -23.74 -0.83
CA LEU A 882 -15.27 -25.12 -1.15
C LEU A 882 -15.18 -25.39 -2.65
N ALA A 883 -15.67 -24.47 -3.49
CA ALA A 883 -15.55 -24.56 -4.94
C ALA A 883 -14.09 -24.51 -5.40
N LYS A 884 -13.25 -23.75 -4.71
CA LYS A 884 -11.81 -23.69 -5.00
C LYS A 884 -11.11 -25.00 -4.67
N LEU A 885 -11.39 -25.58 -3.49
CA LEU A 885 -10.86 -26.89 -3.12
C LEU A 885 -11.31 -27.98 -4.11
N GLU A 886 -12.60 -28.01 -4.46
CA GLU A 886 -13.14 -28.89 -5.49
C GLU A 886 -12.44 -28.68 -6.84
N GLY A 887 -12.36 -27.43 -7.29
CA GLY A 887 -11.77 -27.06 -8.57
C GLY A 887 -10.30 -27.46 -8.66
N GLU A 888 -9.53 -27.36 -7.58
CA GLU A 888 -8.14 -27.82 -7.54
C GLU A 888 -8.03 -29.35 -7.66
N ILE A 889 -8.91 -30.13 -7.03
CA ILE A 889 -8.97 -31.59 -7.24
C ILE A 889 -9.31 -31.88 -8.70
N TRP A 890 -10.25 -31.13 -9.25
CA TRP A 890 -10.69 -31.28 -10.63
C TRP A 890 -9.54 -31.06 -11.62
N ILE A 891 -8.78 -29.98 -11.42
CA ILE A 891 -7.66 -29.55 -12.26
C ILE A 891 -6.46 -30.46 -12.13
N ASN A 892 -6.02 -30.75 -10.91
CA ASN A 892 -4.75 -31.45 -10.67
C ASN A 892 -4.89 -32.98 -10.68
N HIS A 893 -6.09 -33.51 -10.41
CA HIS A 893 -6.27 -34.94 -10.19
C HIS A 893 -7.40 -35.60 -10.95
N LEU A 894 -8.44 -34.90 -11.43
CA LEU A 894 -9.50 -35.54 -12.23
C LEU A 894 -9.23 -35.41 -13.73
N LEU A 895 -9.00 -34.19 -14.19
CA LEU A 895 -8.82 -33.85 -15.59
C LEU A 895 -7.67 -34.60 -16.28
N PRO A 896 -6.48 -34.78 -15.65
CA PRO A 896 -5.41 -35.58 -16.24
C PRO A 896 -5.85 -37.01 -16.57
N TYR A 897 -6.59 -37.68 -15.68
CA TYR A 897 -7.09 -39.03 -15.96
C TYR A 897 -8.21 -39.04 -17.01
N LEU A 898 -9.04 -37.99 -17.09
CA LEU A 898 -10.02 -37.87 -18.17
C LEU A 898 -9.35 -37.70 -19.55
N GLN A 899 -8.21 -37.00 -19.60
CA GLN A 899 -7.40 -36.87 -20.81
C GLN A 899 -6.76 -38.20 -21.22
N GLU A 900 -6.20 -38.93 -20.26
CA GLU A 900 -5.68 -40.28 -20.49
C GLU A 900 -6.79 -41.22 -21.02
N LEU A 901 -7.99 -41.17 -20.44
CA LEU A 901 -9.14 -41.93 -20.92
C LEU A 901 -9.53 -41.55 -22.35
N ALA A 902 -9.57 -40.25 -22.66
CA ALA A 902 -9.92 -39.78 -24.01
C ALA A 902 -8.91 -40.25 -25.07
N ALA A 903 -7.61 -40.29 -24.71
CA ALA A 903 -6.53 -40.69 -25.62
C ALA A 903 -6.57 -42.16 -26.06
N ILE A 904 -7.29 -43.02 -25.33
CA ILE A 904 -7.43 -44.45 -25.62
C ILE A 904 -8.58 -44.70 -26.61
N SER A 905 -9.45 -43.72 -26.81
CA SER A 905 -10.60 -43.85 -27.72
C SER A 905 -10.17 -43.98 -29.18
N PRO A 906 -10.73 -44.93 -29.95
CA PRO A 906 -10.50 -45.03 -31.39
C PRO A 906 -11.24 -43.97 -32.23
N GLU A 907 -12.11 -43.14 -31.61
CA GLU A 907 -12.88 -42.06 -32.26
C GLU A 907 -12.12 -40.71 -32.29
N ASP A 908 -12.77 -39.65 -32.81
CA ASP A 908 -12.30 -38.26 -32.68
C ASP A 908 -12.06 -37.93 -31.20
N ILE A 909 -10.78 -37.86 -30.80
CA ILE A 909 -10.32 -37.56 -29.43
C ILE A 909 -11.03 -36.34 -28.84
N VAL A 910 -11.37 -35.35 -29.67
CA VAL A 910 -12.11 -34.15 -29.23
C VAL A 910 -13.52 -34.49 -28.76
N SER A 911 -14.24 -35.31 -29.53
CA SER A 911 -15.61 -35.71 -29.22
C SER A 911 -15.65 -36.57 -27.95
N SER A 912 -14.67 -37.47 -27.82
CA SER A 912 -14.42 -38.27 -26.61
C SER A 912 -14.16 -37.40 -25.38
N CYS A 913 -13.28 -36.39 -25.48
CA CYS A 913 -13.04 -35.42 -24.41
C CYS A 913 -14.34 -34.72 -23.97
N PHE A 914 -15.16 -34.25 -24.93
CA PHE A 914 -16.40 -33.55 -24.63
C PHE A 914 -17.46 -34.43 -23.96
N GLN A 915 -17.56 -35.69 -24.34
CA GLN A 915 -18.45 -36.65 -23.69
C GLN A 915 -18.01 -36.96 -22.26
N LEU A 916 -16.72 -37.22 -22.05
CA LEU A 916 -16.17 -37.51 -20.73
C LEU A 916 -16.32 -36.32 -19.76
N LEU A 917 -16.09 -35.09 -20.24
CA LEU A 917 -16.37 -33.87 -19.46
C LEU A 917 -17.84 -33.81 -19.05
N TYR A 918 -18.74 -34.00 -20.02
CA TYR A 918 -20.17 -33.92 -19.78
C TYR A 918 -20.65 -34.96 -18.77
N PHE A 919 -20.27 -36.23 -18.95
CA PHE A 919 -20.60 -37.30 -18.01
C PHE A 919 -20.04 -37.01 -16.62
N SER A 920 -18.81 -36.48 -16.52
CA SER A 920 -18.20 -36.12 -15.23
C SER A 920 -18.97 -35.02 -14.51
N LEU A 921 -19.29 -33.93 -15.21
CA LEU A 921 -20.06 -32.81 -14.64
C LEU A 921 -21.45 -33.24 -14.19
N GLN A 922 -22.14 -34.06 -14.99
CA GLN A 922 -23.43 -34.62 -14.60
C GLN A 922 -23.33 -35.51 -13.37
N SER A 923 -22.35 -36.41 -13.34
CA SER A 923 -22.13 -37.34 -12.22
C SER A 923 -21.96 -36.57 -10.90
N LEU A 924 -21.29 -35.43 -10.91
CA LEU A 924 -21.10 -34.63 -9.70
C LEU A 924 -22.36 -33.87 -9.25
N ASP A 925 -23.35 -33.68 -10.12
CA ASP A 925 -24.59 -32.95 -9.81
C ASP A 925 -25.70 -33.85 -9.23
N PHE A 926 -25.52 -35.19 -9.23
CA PHE A 926 -26.45 -36.16 -8.62
C PHE A 926 -26.18 -36.37 -7.12
N SER A 927 -27.11 -37.02 -6.42
CA SER A 927 -27.10 -37.20 -4.96
C SER A 927 -26.93 -38.65 -4.45
N GLY A 928 -26.76 -39.65 -5.33
CA GLY A 928 -26.53 -41.06 -4.96
C GLY A 928 -25.59 -41.76 -5.95
N ASP A 929 -25.05 -42.95 -5.64
CA ASP A 929 -23.87 -43.60 -6.27
C ASP A 929 -23.50 -43.16 -7.71
N GLU A 930 -22.88 -42.00 -7.77
CA GLU A 930 -22.66 -41.28 -9.00
C GLU A 930 -21.35 -41.75 -9.69
N VAL A 931 -20.52 -42.54 -8.98
CA VAL A 931 -19.42 -43.29 -9.59
C VAL A 931 -19.99 -44.40 -10.46
N ALA A 932 -21.00 -45.13 -9.97
CA ALA A 932 -21.69 -46.12 -10.77
C ALA A 932 -22.36 -45.48 -12.00
N PHE A 933 -23.02 -44.33 -11.85
CA PHE A 933 -23.59 -43.59 -12.99
C PHE A 933 -22.54 -43.30 -14.07
N PHE A 934 -21.40 -42.72 -13.70
CA PHE A 934 -20.32 -42.41 -14.64
C PHE A 934 -19.80 -43.68 -15.33
N LYS A 935 -19.51 -44.73 -14.55
CA LYS A 935 -19.04 -46.02 -15.07
C LYS A 935 -20.04 -46.61 -16.06
N THR A 936 -21.33 -46.66 -15.72
CA THR A 936 -22.38 -47.17 -16.62
C THR A 936 -22.44 -46.37 -17.91
N LYS A 937 -22.35 -45.03 -17.87
CA LYS A 937 -22.38 -44.19 -19.07
C LYS A 937 -21.16 -44.42 -19.95
N ILE A 938 -19.97 -44.49 -19.37
CA ILE A 938 -18.74 -44.85 -20.10
C ILE A 938 -18.85 -46.24 -20.72
N SER A 939 -19.20 -47.26 -19.94
CA SER A 939 -19.30 -48.65 -20.42
C SER A 939 -20.40 -48.85 -21.47
N SER A 940 -21.46 -48.02 -21.44
CA SER A 940 -22.50 -48.01 -22.47
C SER A 940 -22.08 -47.38 -23.79
N THR A 941 -20.93 -46.71 -23.82
CA THR A 941 -20.36 -46.12 -25.02
C THR A 941 -19.41 -47.14 -25.64
N GLU A 942 -19.69 -47.58 -26.88
CA GLU A 942 -18.90 -48.63 -27.56
C GLU A 942 -17.40 -48.32 -27.55
N SER A 943 -17.04 -47.04 -27.71
CA SER A 943 -15.68 -46.49 -27.72
C SER A 943 -14.90 -46.65 -26.41
N PHE A 944 -15.56 -46.97 -25.28
CA PHE A 944 -14.94 -47.14 -23.96
C PHE A 944 -15.36 -48.42 -23.22
N SER A 945 -15.95 -49.38 -23.95
CA SER A 945 -16.49 -50.61 -23.39
C SER A 945 -15.44 -51.59 -22.83
N SER A 946 -14.17 -51.47 -23.23
CA SER A 946 -13.06 -52.39 -22.89
C SER A 946 -12.03 -51.82 -21.89
N MET A 947 -12.36 -50.74 -21.18
CA MET A 947 -11.39 -50.00 -20.35
C MET A 947 -10.97 -50.77 -19.08
N SER A 948 -9.69 -50.65 -18.72
CA SER A 948 -9.14 -51.25 -17.50
C SER A 948 -9.55 -50.49 -16.24
N GLU A 949 -9.81 -51.23 -15.15
CA GLU A 949 -10.15 -50.64 -13.84
C GLU A 949 -9.09 -49.64 -13.35
N THR A 950 -7.84 -49.78 -13.79
CA THR A 950 -6.70 -48.94 -13.41
C THR A 950 -6.88 -47.45 -13.73
N LEU A 951 -7.65 -47.08 -14.78
CA LEU A 951 -7.93 -45.68 -15.13
C LEU A 951 -9.23 -45.16 -14.52
N LEU A 952 -10.17 -46.06 -14.21
CA LEU A 952 -11.45 -45.70 -13.60
C LEU A 952 -11.36 -45.55 -12.08
N ILE A 953 -10.41 -46.23 -11.41
CA ILE A 953 -10.18 -46.12 -9.97
C ILE A 953 -9.82 -44.68 -9.56
N PRO A 954 -8.85 -44.00 -10.20
CA PRO A 954 -8.55 -42.60 -9.88
C PRO A 954 -9.76 -41.69 -10.05
N VAL A 955 -10.51 -41.80 -11.15
CA VAL A 955 -11.70 -40.98 -11.38
C VAL A 955 -12.76 -41.20 -10.30
N ALA A 956 -13.00 -42.47 -9.91
CA ALA A 956 -13.91 -42.81 -8.82
C ALA A 956 -13.47 -42.20 -7.48
N ASN A 957 -12.17 -42.28 -7.15
CA ASN A 957 -11.60 -41.71 -5.94
C ASN A 957 -11.78 -40.17 -5.91
N ALA A 958 -11.49 -39.45 -7.00
CA ALA A 958 -11.73 -38.01 -7.08
C ALA A 958 -13.20 -37.64 -6.90
N PHE A 959 -14.13 -38.31 -7.59
CA PHE A 959 -15.56 -38.04 -7.45
C PHE A 959 -16.05 -38.22 -6.02
N ARG A 960 -15.54 -39.23 -5.33
CA ARG A 960 -15.92 -39.49 -3.94
C ARG A 960 -15.54 -38.32 -3.03
N VAL A 961 -14.31 -37.81 -3.15
CA VAL A 961 -13.85 -36.67 -2.33
C VAL A 961 -14.59 -35.38 -2.71
N ILE A 962 -14.75 -35.09 -4.01
CA ILE A 962 -15.46 -33.89 -4.49
C ILE A 962 -16.91 -33.86 -3.95
N LYS A 963 -17.62 -34.99 -4.00
CA LYS A 963 -18.98 -35.05 -3.46
C LYS A 963 -19.03 -34.81 -1.98
N ALA A 964 -18.06 -35.30 -1.21
CA ALA A 964 -18.01 -35.03 0.21
C ALA A 964 -17.89 -33.54 0.51
N ILE A 965 -17.11 -32.79 -0.28
CA ILE A 965 -17.02 -31.32 -0.19
C ILE A 965 -18.41 -30.68 -0.46
N ARG A 966 -19.09 -31.10 -1.52
CA ARG A 966 -20.44 -30.60 -1.86
C ARG A 966 -21.48 -30.94 -0.80
N ILE A 967 -21.48 -32.18 -0.29
CA ILE A 967 -22.37 -32.65 0.78
C ILE A 967 -22.13 -31.86 2.05
N PHE A 968 -20.87 -31.65 2.44
CA PHE A 968 -20.50 -30.83 3.58
C PHE A 968 -21.07 -29.41 3.44
N GLY A 969 -20.83 -28.73 2.31
CA GLY A 969 -21.34 -27.37 2.14
C GLY A 969 -22.86 -27.29 2.11
N ARG A 970 -23.56 -28.26 1.51
CA ARG A 970 -25.04 -28.31 1.49
C ARG A 970 -25.63 -28.61 2.86
N LEU A 971 -25.12 -29.62 3.56
CA LEU A 971 -25.74 -30.12 4.80
C LEU A 971 -25.25 -29.38 6.04
N LYS A 972 -23.95 -29.09 6.13
CA LYS A 972 -23.34 -28.42 7.29
C LYS A 972 -23.36 -26.90 7.13
N CYS A 973 -22.97 -26.40 5.96
CA CYS A 973 -22.91 -24.94 5.71
C CYS A 973 -24.21 -24.36 5.13
N LYS A 974 -25.23 -25.19 4.84
CA LYS A 974 -26.54 -24.79 4.29
C LYS A 974 -26.46 -24.00 2.98
N LEU A 975 -25.41 -24.22 2.20
CA LEU A 975 -25.19 -23.51 0.94
C LEU A 975 -26.14 -24.01 -0.14
N THR A 976 -26.62 -23.09 -0.95
CA THR A 976 -27.40 -23.41 -2.15
C THR A 976 -26.51 -23.94 -3.27
N MET A 977 -27.09 -24.71 -4.19
CA MET A 977 -26.35 -25.13 -5.40
C MET A 977 -25.98 -23.95 -6.30
N GLU A 978 -26.73 -22.86 -6.23
CA GLU A 978 -26.43 -21.64 -6.97
C GLU A 978 -25.10 -21.02 -6.51
N GLU A 979 -24.90 -20.88 -5.19
CA GLU A 979 -23.66 -20.35 -4.61
C GLU A 979 -22.43 -21.18 -5.05
N PHE A 980 -22.53 -22.51 -5.00
CA PHE A 980 -21.49 -23.42 -5.46
C PHE A 980 -21.15 -23.21 -6.94
N ARG A 981 -22.18 -23.14 -7.79
CA ARG A 981 -22.02 -22.98 -9.24
C ARG A 981 -21.38 -21.65 -9.60
N TRP A 982 -21.72 -20.56 -8.91
CA TRP A 982 -21.03 -19.28 -9.10
C TRP A 982 -19.55 -19.36 -8.72
N GLY A 983 -19.24 -19.96 -7.57
CA GLY A 983 -17.86 -20.19 -7.15
C GLY A 983 -17.07 -21.03 -8.16
N LEU A 984 -17.62 -22.16 -8.60
CA LEU A 984 -17.00 -23.07 -9.57
C LEU A 984 -16.83 -22.40 -10.93
N ALA A 985 -17.85 -21.69 -11.42
CA ALA A 985 -17.80 -20.98 -12.69
C ALA A 985 -16.66 -19.96 -12.72
N GLY A 986 -16.56 -19.11 -11.70
CA GLY A 986 -15.48 -18.12 -11.59
C GLY A 986 -14.10 -18.76 -11.43
N TYR A 987 -14.01 -19.85 -10.66
CA TYR A 987 -12.76 -20.56 -10.45
C TYR A 987 -12.23 -21.23 -11.72
N PHE A 988 -13.06 -22.01 -12.40
CA PHE A 988 -12.69 -22.70 -13.64
C PHE A 988 -12.35 -21.71 -14.76
N PHE A 989 -13.04 -20.56 -14.82
CA PHE A 989 -12.68 -19.51 -15.76
C PHE A 989 -11.26 -18.98 -15.53
N ASN A 990 -10.88 -18.73 -14.28
CA ASN A 990 -9.51 -18.33 -13.94
C ASN A 990 -8.49 -19.46 -14.21
N ALA A 991 -8.86 -20.71 -13.97
CA ALA A 991 -8.00 -21.86 -14.26
C ALA A 991 -7.67 -21.98 -15.74
N ALA A 992 -8.65 -21.75 -16.64
CA ALA A 992 -8.45 -21.76 -18.09
C ALA A 992 -7.36 -20.78 -18.57
N ARG A 993 -7.11 -19.72 -17.79
CA ARG A 993 -6.02 -18.76 -18.03
C ARG A 993 -4.64 -19.26 -17.60
N LEU A 994 -4.54 -20.11 -16.58
CA LEU A 994 -3.29 -20.46 -15.90
C LEU A 994 -2.52 -21.62 -16.52
N TYR A 995 -3.14 -22.44 -17.37
CA TYR A 995 -2.48 -23.55 -18.05
C TYR A 995 -1.53 -23.03 -19.15
N PHE A 996 -0.27 -22.79 -18.77
CA PHE A 996 0.85 -22.53 -19.69
C PHE A 996 2.13 -23.13 -19.10
N PRO A 997 2.95 -23.81 -19.93
CA PRO A 997 4.39 -23.59 -19.91
C PRO A 997 4.94 -23.23 -21.32
N PRO A 998 6.14 -22.62 -21.39
CA PRO A 998 6.82 -22.23 -22.64
C PRO A 998 7.28 -23.41 -23.53
N SER A 999 7.00 -24.65 -23.13
CA SER A 999 7.38 -25.86 -23.85
C SER A 999 6.22 -26.36 -24.69
N ARG A 1000 6.47 -26.47 -26.00
CA ARG A 1000 5.53 -26.76 -27.09
C ARG A 1000 4.92 -28.18 -27.08
N GLU A 1001 4.30 -28.63 -25.99
CA GLU A 1001 3.54 -29.89 -26.00
C GLU A 1001 2.04 -29.62 -26.23
N LYS A 1002 1.48 -30.24 -27.28
CA LYS A 1002 0.08 -30.06 -27.71
C LYS A 1002 -0.96 -30.52 -26.67
N SER A 1003 -0.56 -31.22 -25.60
CA SER A 1003 -1.43 -31.77 -24.55
C SER A 1003 -2.06 -30.69 -23.65
N ASP A 1004 -1.39 -29.56 -23.41
CA ASP A 1004 -1.86 -28.52 -22.48
C ASP A 1004 -3.05 -27.70 -22.99
N ASN A 1005 -3.33 -27.68 -24.30
CA ASN A 1005 -4.45 -26.93 -24.89
C ASN A 1005 -5.83 -27.48 -24.49
N TYR A 1006 -5.93 -28.77 -24.19
CA TYR A 1006 -7.19 -29.39 -23.79
C TYR A 1006 -7.60 -28.98 -22.38
N SER A 1007 -6.64 -28.85 -21.45
CA SER A 1007 -6.91 -28.47 -20.06
C SER A 1007 -7.59 -27.10 -19.94
N ALA A 1008 -7.12 -26.12 -20.72
CA ALA A 1008 -7.75 -24.80 -20.80
C ALA A 1008 -9.18 -24.89 -21.38
N THR A 1009 -9.38 -25.72 -22.42
CA THR A 1009 -10.69 -25.92 -23.05
C THR A 1009 -11.68 -26.59 -22.10
N PHE A 1010 -11.25 -27.61 -21.36
CA PHE A 1010 -12.07 -28.27 -20.33
C PHE A 1010 -12.49 -27.31 -19.23
N ALA A 1011 -11.55 -26.54 -18.68
CA ALA A 1011 -11.85 -25.54 -17.65
C ALA A 1011 -12.82 -24.47 -18.16
N PHE A 1012 -12.63 -24.00 -19.40
CA PHE A 1012 -13.56 -23.07 -20.05
C PHE A 1012 -14.98 -23.65 -20.17
N LEU A 1013 -15.12 -24.89 -20.66
CA LEU A 1013 -16.40 -25.57 -20.82
C LEU A 1013 -17.07 -25.90 -19.47
N ALA A 1014 -16.29 -26.28 -18.45
CA ALA A 1014 -16.79 -26.46 -17.09
C ALA A 1014 -17.36 -25.15 -16.52
N SER A 1015 -16.66 -24.03 -16.73
CA SER A 1015 -17.17 -22.71 -16.36
C SER A 1015 -18.49 -22.39 -17.08
N ALA A 1016 -18.56 -22.60 -18.40
CA ALA A 1016 -19.76 -22.38 -19.21
C ALA A 1016 -20.95 -23.25 -18.75
N TRP A 1017 -20.69 -24.50 -18.40
CA TRP A 1017 -21.69 -25.42 -17.86
C TRP A 1017 -22.28 -24.89 -16.55
N HIS A 1018 -21.44 -24.49 -15.60
CA HIS A 1018 -21.92 -23.96 -14.32
C HIS A 1018 -22.66 -22.63 -14.47
N LEU A 1019 -22.20 -21.74 -15.36
CA LEU A 1019 -22.90 -20.49 -15.69
C LEU A 1019 -24.31 -20.72 -16.24
N SER A 1020 -24.46 -21.64 -17.19
CA SER A 1020 -25.78 -21.99 -17.76
C SER A 1020 -26.79 -22.54 -16.75
N ALA A 1021 -26.31 -22.91 -15.57
CA ALA A 1021 -27.12 -23.51 -14.52
C ALA A 1021 -27.45 -22.51 -13.40
N VAL A 1022 -26.96 -21.27 -13.49
CA VAL A 1022 -27.25 -20.16 -12.55
C VAL A 1022 -27.77 -18.91 -13.25
N LEU A 1023 -27.43 -18.71 -14.54
CA LEU A 1023 -27.99 -17.64 -15.34
C LEU A 1023 -29.37 -18.06 -15.88
N PRO A 1024 -30.39 -17.19 -15.78
CA PRO A 1024 -31.70 -17.48 -16.35
C PRO A 1024 -31.65 -17.48 -17.88
N TYR A 1025 -32.42 -18.39 -18.47
CA TYR A 1025 -32.54 -18.54 -19.91
C TYR A 1025 -33.24 -17.31 -20.51
N ASN A 1026 -32.50 -16.45 -21.20
CA ASN A 1026 -33.03 -15.19 -21.71
C ASN A 1026 -33.60 -15.38 -23.13
N GLU A 1027 -34.93 -15.34 -23.29
CA GLU A 1027 -35.59 -15.45 -24.61
C GLU A 1027 -35.20 -14.31 -25.56
N ALA A 1028 -34.79 -13.13 -25.04
CA ALA A 1028 -34.41 -11.97 -25.83
C ALA A 1028 -33.15 -12.17 -26.70
N LEU A 1029 -32.27 -13.13 -26.36
CA LEU A 1029 -31.07 -13.46 -27.14
C LEU A 1029 -31.36 -14.29 -28.40
N LYS A 1030 -32.54 -14.95 -28.51
CA LYS A 1030 -33.00 -15.54 -29.78
C LYS A 1030 -33.14 -14.49 -30.88
N LEU A 1031 -33.58 -13.28 -30.52
CA LEU A 1031 -33.88 -12.21 -31.49
C LEU A 1031 -32.64 -11.54 -32.09
N LYS A 1032 -31.43 -11.74 -31.52
CA LYS A 1032 -30.18 -11.15 -32.06
C LYS A 1032 -29.27 -12.14 -32.79
N LEU A 1033 -29.56 -13.45 -32.78
CA LEU A 1033 -28.72 -14.48 -33.40
C LEU A 1033 -29.30 -15.14 -34.65
N ASP A 1034 -30.52 -14.78 -35.08
CA ASP A 1034 -31.02 -15.14 -36.41
C ASP A 1034 -30.51 -14.15 -37.48
N ILE A 1035 -29.26 -14.36 -37.92
CA ILE A 1035 -28.77 -13.79 -39.18
C ILE A 1035 -28.83 -14.89 -40.26
N SER A 1036 -29.97 -14.89 -40.94
CA SER A 1036 -30.30 -15.34 -42.31
C SER A 1036 -30.14 -16.83 -42.71
N PRO A 1037 -31.23 -17.50 -43.13
CA PRO A 1037 -31.16 -18.57 -44.10
C PRO A 1037 -31.09 -17.97 -45.51
N VAL A 1038 -29.96 -18.12 -46.21
CA VAL A 1038 -29.94 -17.98 -47.67
C VAL A 1038 -29.99 -19.39 -48.25
N ALA A 1039 -31.17 -19.81 -48.66
CA ALA A 1039 -31.36 -20.86 -49.65
C ALA A 1039 -32.45 -20.41 -50.63
N ASN A 1040 -32.04 -20.26 -51.88
CA ASN A 1040 -32.84 -19.83 -53.04
C ASN A 1040 -34.17 -20.57 -53.18
N PRO A 1041 -35.21 -19.91 -53.73
CA PRO A 1041 -36.17 -20.57 -54.59
C PRO A 1041 -35.78 -20.32 -56.06
N ILE A 1042 -35.36 -21.38 -56.75
CA ILE A 1042 -35.51 -21.45 -58.20
C ILE A 1042 -36.94 -21.88 -58.46
N THR A 1043 -37.72 -21.08 -59.20
CA THR A 1043 -38.55 -21.53 -60.33
C THR A 1043 -39.17 -20.33 -61.04
N ASN A 1044 -38.88 -20.23 -62.34
CA ASN A 1044 -39.58 -19.41 -63.35
C ASN A 1044 -41.09 -19.75 -63.39
N VAL A 1045 -41.95 -18.80 -63.78
CA VAL A 1045 -42.81 -18.83 -65.01
C VAL A 1045 -43.56 -17.48 -65.18
N ASN A 1046 -43.28 -16.83 -66.31
CA ASN A 1046 -44.07 -15.93 -67.19
C ASN A 1046 -45.41 -15.25 -66.79
N ASN A 1047 -45.41 -13.92 -67.03
CA ASN A 1047 -46.38 -13.02 -67.70
C ASN A 1047 -47.75 -12.65 -67.07
N PRO A 1048 -48.32 -11.46 -67.42
CA PRO A 1048 -47.77 -10.32 -68.18
C PRO A 1048 -47.44 -9.09 -67.33
#